data_AF-A0A7X2H1Y4-F1
#
_entry.id   AF-A0A7X2H1Y4-F1
#
_cell.length_a   1.000
_cell.length_b   1.000
_cell.length_c   1.000
_cell.angle_alpha   90.00
_cell.angle_beta   90.00
_cell.angle_gamma   90.00
#
_symmetry.space_group_name_H-M   'P 1'
#
loop_
_entity.id
_entity.type
_entity.pdbx_description
1 polymer ?
#
loop_
_entity_poly.entity_id
_entity_poly.type
_entity_poly.pdbx_seq_one_letter_code
_entity_poly.pdbx_strand_id
1 'polypeptide(L)'
;MKKLITLTISAALLLSPIAYTINAPALNLKVDAVSAASEEAPAATAKPAATPKATAKPKPTAKPTAKPTPKATAKPVATPKATVKPATTPKATAKPAATAKATATPKATAKPAATAKPVTVKESVYQDGVYVAYGNAYSKGTEGAKIAIKDGKIISIELLRTSPKIIDRDARNNYSGIWPAYSLMKDRLLGKTRDGAAAVDAVSGATRSSTGWKLAVDRAFERALQVKPADATYFEGDHMGVDPEGKYAVFASYDANKLTAVKVYPLNSAGDFVDEKTYTAEQKAAIAAITPALLANGTAAQPTAGLEADFKAAVNAFWDAEQNAIINNTSAYVDGFYSSYGTARSVGVERADVVIRNGKLVDVKLFRLGNNLIDRGATAYAEVVKANAPMTAKLLANGSYFANYEEKVDGISGATESSHGWNQAVERAFEKALKVPTAGQYFDGKFAGVDNQSNILLLVDIVSDQVTAVKVSLFGADKKLIADDKLTPEQKTLVEQLTAGLTEKGVQLADITGQEALSAAARAALTDALTNASKLQGTYKDGTFTAFGDAYDKGTNRADVTLRNGVIVNVSLSRVGMNLVDLGKAAYAEVQKAIPQLTTNFLAAGTRDAVQKVDAISGATSSSNALKSAVDRAYGKAELVEANKAAYFDGTFIGASNDKTVNVMVTVEYGVPVKMLVYYLDNNGKVRALNQLTPAELAVKSEIESTSLGNSLHKYGYRAAAFGNNDAEKAVSAKIVEAIKFALETAGK
;
A
#
# COMPACT_ATOMS: atom_id res chain seq x y z
N MET A 1 42.02 -30.17 -46.03
CA MET A 1 42.03 -31.66 -45.90
C MET A 1 42.26 -32.03 -44.45
N LYS A 2 41.59 -33.09 -43.95
CA LYS A 2 41.53 -33.66 -42.57
C LYS A 2 40.65 -32.84 -41.59
N LYS A 3 39.33 -33.08 -41.53
CA LYS A 3 38.56 -34.13 -40.77
C LYS A 3 38.72 -33.97 -39.25
N LEU A 4 37.71 -33.40 -38.57
CA LEU A 4 36.55 -34.06 -37.92
C LEU A 4 36.90 -34.63 -36.54
N ILE A 5 36.28 -34.10 -35.48
CA ILE A 5 35.43 -34.83 -34.51
C ILE A 5 34.57 -33.77 -33.81
N THR A 6 33.27 -33.80 -34.10
CA THR A 6 32.23 -33.05 -33.40
C THR A 6 31.65 -34.00 -32.36
N LEU A 7 31.74 -33.66 -31.07
CA LEU A 7 31.10 -34.41 -30.00
C LEU A 7 29.93 -33.58 -29.45
N THR A 8 28.73 -33.91 -29.90
CA THR A 8 27.47 -33.51 -29.27
C THR A 8 27.32 -34.27 -27.95
N ILE A 9 27.26 -33.55 -26.83
CA ILE A 9 26.73 -34.07 -25.56
C ILE A 9 25.51 -33.24 -25.20
N SER A 10 24.34 -33.84 -25.40
CA SER A 10 23.12 -33.47 -24.69
C SER A 10 23.19 -34.10 -23.30
N ALA A 11 23.07 -33.30 -22.26
CA ALA A 11 22.80 -33.80 -20.91
C ALA A 11 21.90 -32.81 -20.17
N ALA A 12 20.61 -33.17 -20.10
CA ALA A 12 19.73 -32.73 -19.03
C ALA A 12 20.16 -33.44 -17.75
N LEU A 13 20.45 -32.69 -16.68
CA LEU A 13 20.48 -33.25 -15.34
C LEU A 13 20.07 -32.20 -14.31
N LEU A 14 18.92 -32.51 -13.67
CA LEU A 14 18.52 -32.07 -12.35
C LEU A 14 19.65 -32.33 -11.35
N LEU A 15 19.95 -31.35 -10.49
CA LEU A 15 20.74 -31.60 -9.29
C LEU A 15 20.14 -30.87 -8.07
N SER A 16 19.68 -31.70 -7.15
CA SER A 16 19.57 -31.39 -5.72
C SER A 16 20.98 -31.33 -5.10
N PRO A 17 21.15 -30.64 -3.95
CA PRO A 17 22.45 -30.53 -3.32
C PRO A 17 22.74 -31.72 -2.40
N ILE A 18 23.82 -32.47 -2.68
CA ILE A 18 24.53 -33.27 -1.69
C ILE A 18 25.95 -32.73 -1.60
N ALA A 19 26.33 -32.33 -0.39
CA ALA A 19 27.65 -31.85 -0.04
C ALA A 19 28.68 -32.99 -0.08
N TYR A 20 29.84 -32.75 -0.67
CA TYR A 20 31.08 -33.43 -0.29
C TYR A 20 32.24 -32.44 -0.34
N THR A 21 32.94 -32.38 0.78
CA THR A 21 34.20 -31.67 1.01
C THR A 21 35.36 -32.36 0.28
N ILE A 22 36.10 -31.64 -0.55
CA ILE A 22 37.47 -32.02 -0.93
C ILE A 22 38.36 -30.77 -0.94
N ASN A 23 39.50 -30.88 -0.28
CA ASN A 23 40.54 -29.87 -0.04
C ASN A 23 41.72 -30.14 -0.98
N ALA A 24 42.09 -29.22 -1.89
CA ALA A 24 43.40 -29.15 -2.58
C ALA A 24 43.47 -27.91 -3.53
N PRO A 25 44.67 -27.38 -3.87
CA PRO A 25 44.92 -25.93 -3.86
C PRO A 25 45.04 -25.23 -5.22
N ALA A 26 44.82 -23.90 -5.16
CA ALA A 26 45.34 -22.80 -5.99
C ALA A 26 45.55 -23.03 -7.50
N LEU A 27 44.53 -22.69 -8.30
CA LEU A 27 44.74 -22.31 -9.70
C LEU A 27 44.66 -20.78 -9.84
N ASN A 28 45.83 -20.19 -10.06
CA ASN A 28 46.03 -18.78 -10.39
C ASN A 28 45.50 -18.53 -11.82
N LEU A 29 44.30 -17.95 -11.95
CA LEU A 29 43.86 -17.35 -13.21
C LEU A 29 43.72 -15.84 -13.03
N LYS A 30 44.71 -15.11 -13.56
CA LYS A 30 44.58 -13.69 -13.88
C LYS A 30 43.56 -13.56 -15.01
N VAL A 31 42.53 -12.74 -14.81
CA VAL A 31 41.71 -12.22 -15.90
C VAL A 31 41.74 -10.71 -15.80
N ASP A 32 42.42 -10.12 -16.77
CA ASP A 32 42.49 -8.68 -17.00
C ASP A 32 41.13 -8.12 -17.40
N ALA A 33 40.91 -6.89 -16.97
CA ALA A 33 39.76 -6.07 -17.27
C ALA A 33 39.58 -5.86 -18.78
N VAL A 34 38.35 -6.04 -19.29
CA VAL A 34 37.89 -5.32 -20.48
C VAL A 34 36.42 -4.95 -20.29
N SER A 35 36.21 -3.64 -20.19
CA SER A 35 34.94 -2.94 -20.36
C SER A 35 34.47 -3.07 -21.82
N ALA A 36 33.18 -3.30 -22.05
CA ALA A 36 32.48 -2.70 -23.19
C ALA A 36 30.96 -2.81 -23.02
N ALA A 37 30.33 -1.65 -22.91
CA ALA A 37 28.95 -1.44 -23.31
C ALA A 37 28.85 -1.46 -24.85
N SER A 38 27.80 -2.04 -25.41
CA SER A 38 27.34 -1.68 -26.75
C SER A 38 25.82 -1.83 -26.84
N GLU A 39 25.18 -0.76 -27.31
CA GLU A 39 23.79 -0.69 -27.75
C GLU A 39 23.48 -1.74 -28.82
N GLU A 40 22.25 -2.25 -28.84
CA GLU A 40 21.66 -2.72 -30.09
C GLU A 40 20.14 -2.43 -30.13
N ALA A 41 19.74 -1.87 -31.28
CA ALA A 41 18.38 -1.50 -31.66
C ALA A 41 17.70 -2.67 -32.45
N PRO A 42 16.41 -2.58 -32.80
CA PRO A 42 15.46 -3.69 -32.69
C PRO A 42 15.42 -4.66 -33.89
N ALA A 43 15.15 -5.93 -33.58
CA ALA A 43 14.90 -6.98 -34.57
C ALA A 43 13.47 -6.93 -35.13
N ALA A 44 13.40 -7.11 -36.46
CA ALA A 44 12.20 -7.14 -37.27
C ALA A 44 11.38 -8.44 -37.14
N THR A 45 10.12 -8.31 -37.53
CA THR A 45 9.02 -9.29 -37.57
C THR A 45 9.31 -10.59 -38.32
N ALA A 46 8.84 -11.73 -37.76
CA ALA A 46 8.63 -12.97 -38.49
C ALA A 46 7.20 -13.51 -38.29
N LYS A 47 6.58 -13.90 -39.42
CA LYS A 47 5.20 -14.39 -39.63
C LYS A 47 5.10 -15.92 -39.34
N PRO A 48 3.92 -16.49 -39.01
CA PRO A 48 3.81 -17.75 -38.26
C PRO A 48 3.71 -19.01 -39.14
N ALA A 49 4.08 -20.16 -38.55
CA ALA A 49 3.99 -21.48 -39.16
C ALA A 49 3.10 -22.46 -38.36
N ALA A 50 2.11 -22.99 -39.08
CA ALA A 50 1.50 -24.33 -39.09
C ALA A 50 1.09 -25.06 -37.78
N THR A 51 -0.23 -25.27 -37.69
CA THR A 51 -0.95 -26.31 -36.93
C THR A 51 -0.52 -27.76 -37.25
N PRO A 52 -0.50 -28.65 -36.24
CA PRO A 52 -0.66 -30.10 -36.45
C PRO A 52 -2.04 -30.63 -36.03
N LYS A 53 -2.52 -31.62 -36.80
CA LYS A 53 -3.81 -32.32 -36.70
C LYS A 53 -3.71 -33.58 -35.84
N ALA A 54 -4.87 -34.01 -35.33
CA ALA A 54 -5.16 -35.04 -34.33
C ALA A 54 -4.84 -36.51 -34.67
N THR A 55 -4.71 -37.32 -33.59
CA THR A 55 -4.99 -38.77 -33.39
C THR A 55 -4.75 -39.05 -31.87
N ALA A 56 -5.34 -39.99 -31.12
CA ALA A 56 -6.32 -41.05 -31.28
C ALA A 56 -6.98 -41.37 -29.90
N LYS A 57 -8.09 -42.09 -29.94
CA LYS A 57 -9.00 -42.53 -28.85
C LYS A 57 -8.47 -43.72 -28.03
N PRO A 58 -8.86 -43.86 -26.75
CA PRO A 58 -9.18 -45.19 -26.19
C PRO A 58 -10.65 -45.34 -25.69
N LYS A 59 -11.14 -46.59 -25.73
CA LYS A 59 -12.48 -47.11 -25.35
C LYS A 59 -12.59 -47.43 -23.83
N PRO A 60 -13.80 -47.72 -23.30
CA PRO A 60 -14.18 -47.62 -21.89
C PRO A 60 -14.26 -48.95 -21.14
N THR A 61 -14.17 -48.88 -19.81
CA THR A 61 -14.61 -49.84 -18.77
C THR A 61 -14.45 -49.13 -17.40
N ALA A 62 -15.24 -49.26 -16.33
CA ALA A 62 -16.34 -50.14 -15.95
C ALA A 62 -17.27 -49.47 -14.88
N LYS A 63 -18.54 -49.89 -14.93
CA LYS A 63 -19.64 -49.92 -13.93
C LYS A 63 -19.41 -49.41 -12.48
N PRO A 64 -20.29 -48.53 -11.94
CA PRO A 64 -20.45 -48.35 -10.50
C PRO A 64 -21.56 -49.27 -9.93
N THR A 65 -21.25 -49.95 -8.82
CA THR A 65 -22.16 -50.81 -8.06
C THR A 65 -22.77 -50.10 -6.85
N ALA A 66 -24.10 -50.17 -6.78
CA ALA A 66 -25.00 -50.27 -5.61
C ALA A 66 -24.74 -49.46 -4.32
N LYS A 67 -25.61 -48.45 -4.16
CA LYS A 67 -26.29 -47.91 -2.96
C LYS A 67 -26.47 -48.87 -1.76
N PRO A 68 -26.41 -48.34 -0.53
CA PRO A 68 -27.32 -48.72 0.55
C PRO A 68 -28.31 -47.60 0.89
N THR A 69 -29.54 -48.03 1.14
CA THR A 69 -30.76 -47.29 1.47
C THR A 69 -30.76 -46.78 2.93
N PRO A 70 -31.37 -45.60 3.21
CA PRO A 70 -31.59 -45.11 4.57
C PRO A 70 -32.83 -45.76 5.21
N LYS A 71 -32.76 -46.10 6.52
CA LYS A 71 -33.93 -46.54 7.30
C LYS A 71 -34.25 -45.58 8.45
N ALA A 72 -35.39 -44.94 8.25
CA ALA A 72 -36.38 -44.26 9.08
C ALA A 72 -36.32 -44.27 10.64
N THR A 73 -36.53 -43.04 11.16
CA THR A 73 -37.47 -42.58 12.20
C THR A 73 -37.39 -43.07 13.65
N ALA A 74 -37.19 -42.11 14.56
CA ALA A 74 -37.97 -41.97 15.79
C ALA A 74 -38.43 -40.50 15.97
N LYS A 75 -39.67 -40.36 16.44
CA LYS A 75 -40.56 -39.19 16.47
C LYS A 75 -40.26 -38.24 17.65
N PRO A 76 -40.57 -36.93 17.56
CA PRO A 76 -40.32 -35.94 18.62
C PRO A 76 -41.34 -36.04 19.77
N VAL A 77 -40.89 -35.76 21.00
CA VAL A 77 -41.76 -35.65 22.18
C VAL A 77 -41.40 -34.41 23.01
N ALA A 78 -42.44 -33.60 23.21
CA ALA A 78 -42.79 -32.68 24.30
C ALA A 78 -41.87 -31.49 24.69
N THR A 79 -42.45 -30.32 24.42
CA THR A 79 -42.39 -29.03 25.15
C THR A 79 -42.31 -29.16 26.67
N PRO A 80 -41.63 -28.20 27.33
CA PRO A 80 -42.32 -27.40 28.36
C PRO A 80 -42.35 -25.90 28.02
N LYS A 81 -43.49 -25.27 28.30
CA LYS A 81 -43.78 -23.83 28.17
C LYS A 81 -43.85 -23.19 29.57
N ALA A 82 -43.54 -21.87 29.59
CA ALA A 82 -43.86 -20.85 30.61
C ALA A 82 -42.93 -20.82 31.84
N THR A 83 -42.48 -19.68 32.39
CA THR A 83 -42.93 -18.28 32.32
C THR A 83 -41.88 -17.41 33.04
N VAL A 84 -41.38 -16.32 32.45
CA VAL A 84 -41.03 -15.09 33.19
C VAL A 84 -41.33 -13.87 32.30
N LYS A 85 -42.11 -12.97 32.90
CA LYS A 85 -42.71 -11.72 32.40
C LYS A 85 -41.70 -10.57 32.47
N PRO A 86 -41.50 -9.77 31.41
CA PRO A 86 -41.05 -8.39 31.57
C PRO A 86 -42.27 -7.46 31.67
N ALA A 87 -42.36 -6.74 32.77
CA ALA A 87 -43.39 -5.75 33.03
C ALA A 87 -42.93 -4.36 32.55
N THR A 88 -43.91 -3.64 31.98
CA THR A 88 -44.12 -2.18 31.99
C THR A 88 -43.19 -1.26 31.19
N THR A 89 -43.71 -0.88 30.03
CA THR A 89 -43.68 0.45 29.41
C THR A 89 -43.86 1.62 30.40
N PRO A 90 -43.12 2.73 30.19
CA PRO A 90 -43.66 4.06 30.47
C PRO A 90 -44.17 4.75 29.19
N LYS A 91 -45.39 5.26 29.32
CA LYS A 91 -46.24 5.94 28.35
C LYS A 91 -45.73 7.34 28.03
N ALA A 92 -45.84 7.72 26.75
CA ALA A 92 -45.68 9.08 26.25
C ALA A 92 -46.81 10.01 26.73
N THR A 93 -46.46 11.23 27.15
CA THR A 93 -47.28 12.45 27.01
C THR A 93 -46.44 13.67 27.40
N ALA A 94 -46.14 14.56 26.44
CA ALA A 94 -46.25 16.01 26.60
C ALA A 94 -46.05 16.71 25.24
N LYS A 95 -47.05 17.54 24.92
CA LYS A 95 -47.25 18.35 23.72
C LYS A 95 -46.33 19.60 23.73
N PRO A 96 -45.85 20.10 22.57
CA PRO A 96 -45.08 21.34 22.50
C PRO A 96 -45.97 22.58 22.65
N ALA A 97 -45.54 23.56 23.46
CA ALA A 97 -46.10 24.91 23.49
C ALA A 97 -45.08 25.90 22.91
N ALA A 98 -45.59 26.86 22.15
CA ALA A 98 -44.83 27.77 21.30
C ALA A 98 -44.49 29.11 21.99
N THR A 99 -43.55 29.81 21.33
CA THR A 99 -43.29 31.26 21.30
C THR A 99 -42.79 31.97 22.56
N ALA A 100 -41.53 32.43 22.49
CA ALA A 100 -41.16 33.77 22.92
C ALA A 100 -40.10 34.35 21.96
N LYS A 101 -40.46 35.47 21.34
CA LYS A 101 -39.65 36.32 20.47
C LYS A 101 -38.82 37.26 21.35
N ALA A 102 -37.52 37.38 21.12
CA ALA A 102 -36.72 38.48 21.67
C ALA A 102 -35.78 39.02 20.59
N THR A 103 -36.11 40.23 20.16
CA THR A 103 -35.33 41.13 19.33
C THR A 103 -34.37 41.89 20.26
N ALA A 104 -33.07 41.91 19.98
CA ALA A 104 -32.17 42.91 20.56
C ALA A 104 -31.01 43.21 19.60
N THR A 105 -30.87 44.51 19.34
CA THR A 105 -29.95 45.24 18.47
C THR A 105 -28.49 45.21 18.99
N PRO A 106 -27.50 45.39 18.11
CA PRO A 106 -26.08 45.32 18.44
C PRO A 106 -25.55 46.64 19.06
N LYS A 107 -24.74 46.55 20.12
CA LYS A 107 -24.01 47.73 20.66
C LYS A 107 -22.58 47.41 21.09
N ALA A 108 -21.68 48.16 20.46
CA ALA A 108 -20.37 48.69 20.88
C ALA A 108 -19.24 47.74 21.32
N THR A 109 -18.25 47.70 20.43
CA THR A 109 -16.80 47.65 20.62
C THR A 109 -16.27 47.96 22.03
N ALA A 110 -15.58 47.00 22.63
CA ALA A 110 -14.68 47.18 23.77
C ALA A 110 -13.21 47.08 23.33
N LYS A 111 -12.42 48.00 23.87
CA LYS A 111 -10.98 48.25 23.67
C LYS A 111 -10.09 47.04 24.03
N PRO A 112 -8.89 46.89 23.43
CA PRO A 112 -8.04 45.69 23.59
C PRO A 112 -7.61 45.45 25.05
N ALA A 113 -7.83 44.22 25.53
CA ALA A 113 -7.34 43.76 26.83
C ALA A 113 -5.84 43.43 26.77
N ALA A 114 -5.16 43.74 27.86
CA ALA A 114 -3.72 43.64 28.06
C ALA A 114 -3.15 42.25 27.77
N THR A 115 -1.93 42.25 27.23
CA THR A 115 -1.05 41.11 26.97
C THR A 115 -0.98 40.20 28.19
N ALA A 116 -1.47 38.95 28.05
CA ALA A 116 -1.33 37.94 29.07
C ALA A 116 0.17 37.63 29.30
N LYS A 117 0.59 37.59 30.57
CA LYS A 117 1.90 37.04 30.97
C LYS A 117 2.04 35.61 30.46
N PRO A 118 3.24 35.18 30.03
CA PRO A 118 3.46 33.80 29.61
C PRO A 118 3.11 32.85 30.75
N VAL A 119 2.21 31.92 30.48
CA VAL A 119 1.90 30.81 31.39
C VAL A 119 3.13 29.91 31.39
N THR A 120 3.81 29.82 32.53
CA THR A 120 4.86 28.82 32.74
C THR A 120 4.20 27.44 32.67
N VAL A 121 4.37 26.75 31.55
CA VAL A 121 3.92 25.37 31.36
C VAL A 121 4.70 24.51 32.36
N LYS A 122 3.99 23.81 33.25
CA LYS A 122 4.61 22.78 34.10
C LYS A 122 5.28 21.77 33.18
N GLU A 123 6.58 21.53 33.38
CA GLU A 123 7.36 20.62 32.54
C GLU A 123 6.65 19.25 32.44
N SER A 124 6.44 18.80 31.21
CA SER A 124 5.77 17.53 30.92
C SER A 124 6.65 16.38 31.39
N VAL A 125 6.08 15.40 32.10
CA VAL A 125 6.77 14.14 32.47
C VAL A 125 6.99 13.20 31.27
N TYR A 126 6.51 13.59 30.09
CA TYR A 126 6.70 12.90 28.82
C TYR A 126 7.67 13.68 27.95
N GLN A 127 8.63 12.98 27.36
CA GLN A 127 9.46 13.49 26.28
C GLN A 127 8.62 13.70 25.02
N ASP A 128 8.89 14.82 24.36
CA ASP A 128 8.34 15.10 23.05
C ASP A 128 8.94 14.16 22.01
N GLY A 129 8.12 13.68 21.08
CA GLY A 129 8.58 12.75 20.05
C GLY A 129 7.48 11.92 19.41
N VAL A 130 7.89 11.03 18.51
CA VAL A 130 7.00 10.08 17.83
C VAL A 130 7.19 8.69 18.42
N TYR A 131 6.09 8.11 18.87
CA TYR A 131 6.05 6.82 19.55
C TYR A 131 5.08 5.88 18.84
N VAL A 132 5.56 4.68 18.54
CA VAL A 132 4.73 3.58 18.03
C VAL A 132 4.62 2.54 19.13
N ALA A 133 3.41 2.08 19.38
CA ALA A 133 3.15 0.98 20.31
C ALA A 133 1.96 0.15 19.84
N TYR A 134 1.88 -1.07 20.36
CA TYR A 134 0.87 -2.04 20.02
C TYR A 134 0.10 -2.45 21.28
N GLY A 135 -1.18 -2.79 21.12
CA GLY A 135 -2.01 -3.41 22.15
C GLY A 135 -1.74 -4.91 22.25
N ASN A 136 -2.64 -5.64 22.92
CA ASN A 136 -2.52 -7.08 23.05
C ASN A 136 -2.74 -7.78 21.71
N ALA A 137 -1.81 -8.67 21.35
CA ALA A 137 -1.87 -9.45 20.14
C ALA A 137 -2.92 -10.56 20.24
N TYR A 138 -3.46 -10.95 19.08
CA TYR A 138 -4.38 -12.08 18.95
C TYR A 138 -4.27 -12.72 17.56
N SER A 139 -5.10 -13.73 17.30
CA SER A 139 -5.05 -14.57 16.08
C SER A 139 -5.33 -13.85 14.75
N LYS A 140 -5.42 -12.51 14.72
CA LYS A 140 -5.54 -11.72 13.49
C LYS A 140 -4.55 -10.55 13.40
N GLY A 141 -3.57 -10.46 14.30
CA GLY A 141 -2.66 -9.33 14.42
C GLY A 141 -2.81 -8.61 15.76
N THR A 142 -2.58 -7.31 15.76
CA THR A 142 -2.76 -6.45 16.94
C THR A 142 -3.33 -5.09 16.53
N GLU A 143 -3.98 -4.40 17.45
CA GLU A 143 -4.25 -2.97 17.30
C GLU A 143 -3.00 -2.17 17.68
N GLY A 144 -2.71 -1.08 16.97
CA GLY A 144 -1.55 -0.23 17.25
C GLY A 144 -1.85 1.24 17.12
N ALA A 145 -0.93 2.06 17.61
CA ALA A 145 -1.00 3.51 17.49
C ALA A 145 0.40 4.08 17.25
N LYS A 146 0.51 4.97 16.26
CA LYS A 146 1.65 5.86 16.07
C LYS A 146 1.21 7.26 16.47
N ILE A 147 1.76 7.79 17.57
CA ILE A 147 1.40 9.10 18.11
C ILE A 147 2.61 10.02 18.15
N ALA A 148 2.37 11.31 17.89
CA ALA A 148 3.32 12.36 18.23
C ALA A 148 2.86 13.03 19.52
N ILE A 149 3.72 13.05 20.52
CA ILE A 149 3.49 13.72 21.82
C ILE A 149 4.25 15.04 21.81
N LYS A 150 3.57 16.11 22.21
CA LYS A 150 4.17 17.41 22.48
C LYS A 150 3.52 18.04 23.70
N ASP A 151 4.33 18.52 24.64
CA ASP A 151 3.86 19.13 25.90
C ASP A 151 2.86 18.22 26.65
N GLY A 152 3.12 16.90 26.63
CA GLY A 152 2.29 15.88 27.27
C GLY A 152 0.93 15.60 26.60
N LYS A 153 0.71 16.08 25.36
CA LYS A 153 -0.52 15.87 24.60
C LYS A 153 -0.27 15.24 23.23
N ILE A 154 -1.25 14.49 22.74
CA ILE A 154 -1.24 13.91 21.38
C ILE A 154 -1.47 15.03 20.36
N ILE A 155 -0.49 15.33 19.51
CA ILE A 155 -0.62 16.31 18.41
C ILE A 155 -0.85 15.64 17.04
N SER A 156 -0.55 14.35 16.92
CA SER A 156 -0.84 13.53 15.75
C SER A 156 -1.08 12.09 16.20
N ILE A 157 -1.99 11.39 15.51
CA ILE A 157 -2.30 9.98 15.77
C ILE A 157 -2.68 9.27 14.48
N GLU A 158 -2.08 8.09 14.30
CA GLU A 158 -2.42 7.10 13.30
C GLU A 158 -2.79 5.79 14.01
N LEU A 159 -3.99 5.30 13.72
CA LEU A 159 -4.52 4.09 14.33
C LEU A 159 -4.32 2.90 13.38
N LEU A 160 -3.66 1.87 13.89
CA LEU A 160 -3.25 0.70 13.12
C LEU A 160 -4.10 -0.51 13.51
N ARG A 161 -4.39 -1.37 12.55
CA ARG A 161 -4.87 -2.72 12.83
C ARG A 161 -4.11 -3.66 11.92
N THR A 162 -3.15 -4.36 12.50
CA THR A 162 -2.16 -5.09 11.73
C THR A 162 -2.69 -6.43 11.23
N SER A 163 -2.03 -6.95 10.20
CA SER A 163 -2.12 -8.35 9.79
C SER A 163 -1.27 -9.22 10.71
N PRO A 164 -1.29 -10.54 10.53
CA PRO A 164 -0.33 -11.42 11.19
C PRO A 164 1.14 -11.10 10.91
N LYS A 165 1.46 -10.37 9.82
CA LYS A 165 2.81 -9.82 9.54
C LYS A 165 3.15 -8.55 10.33
N ILE A 166 2.25 -8.04 11.17
CA ILE A 166 2.41 -6.78 11.92
C ILE A 166 2.54 -5.57 10.97
N ILE A 167 2.01 -5.70 9.76
CA ILE A 167 1.86 -4.59 8.80
C ILE A 167 0.41 -4.13 8.87
N ASP A 168 0.21 -2.82 8.89
CA ASP A 168 -1.13 -2.23 8.95
C ASP A 168 -2.01 -2.69 7.78
N ARG A 169 -3.26 -3.06 8.07
CA ARG A 169 -4.19 -3.57 7.06
C ARG A 169 -4.98 -2.45 6.44
N ASP A 170 -5.17 -2.58 5.13
CA ASP A 170 -6.23 -1.88 4.40
C ASP A 170 -7.56 -1.98 5.18
N ALA A 171 -8.15 -0.82 5.46
CA ALA A 171 -9.34 -0.68 6.30
C ALA A 171 -10.53 -1.48 5.74
N ARG A 172 -10.65 -1.64 4.42
CA ARG A 172 -11.72 -2.41 3.76
C ARG A 172 -11.71 -3.88 4.13
N ASN A 173 -10.52 -4.42 4.38
CA ASN A 173 -10.32 -5.83 4.72
C ASN A 173 -10.59 -6.13 6.20
N ASN A 174 -10.89 -5.11 7.00
CA ASN A 174 -11.34 -5.23 8.37
C ASN A 174 -12.86 -5.52 8.46
N TYR A 175 -13.38 -5.82 9.65
CA TYR A 175 -14.83 -6.01 9.82
C TYR A 175 -15.55 -4.66 9.80
N SER A 176 -16.74 -4.58 9.22
CA SER A 176 -17.38 -3.30 8.90
C SER A 176 -17.67 -2.39 10.11
N GLY A 177 -17.87 -2.97 11.30
CA GLY A 177 -18.07 -2.19 12.53
C GLY A 177 -16.89 -1.27 12.90
N ILE A 178 -15.68 -1.55 12.41
CA ILE A 178 -14.49 -0.73 12.70
C ILE A 178 -14.31 0.46 11.77
N TRP A 179 -14.93 0.46 10.58
CA TRP A 179 -14.76 1.52 9.60
C TRP A 179 -15.09 2.91 10.16
N PRO A 180 -16.26 3.15 10.80
CA PRO A 180 -16.52 4.43 11.45
C PRO A 180 -15.67 4.66 12.70
N ALA A 181 -15.15 3.60 13.32
CA ALA A 181 -14.40 3.71 14.57
C ALA A 181 -13.03 4.38 14.38
N TYR A 182 -12.40 4.27 13.20
CA TYR A 182 -11.13 4.93 12.93
C TYR A 182 -11.22 6.46 13.11
N SER A 183 -12.15 7.11 12.41
CA SER A 183 -12.34 8.56 12.53
C SER A 183 -12.77 8.97 13.94
N LEU A 184 -13.78 8.28 14.49
CA LEU A 184 -14.31 8.61 15.82
C LEU A 184 -13.24 8.49 16.92
N MET A 185 -12.43 7.44 16.90
CA MET A 185 -11.38 7.26 17.91
C MET A 185 -10.24 8.25 17.71
N LYS A 186 -9.84 8.54 16.47
CA LYS A 186 -8.86 9.60 16.17
C LYS A 186 -9.31 10.94 16.77
N ASP A 187 -10.54 11.36 16.48
CA ASP A 187 -11.09 12.65 16.94
C ASP A 187 -11.21 12.70 18.47
N ARG A 188 -11.57 11.59 19.12
CA ARG A 188 -11.67 11.49 20.58
C ARG A 188 -10.30 11.53 21.29
N LEU A 189 -9.25 11.01 20.64
CA LEU A 189 -7.90 10.89 21.22
C LEU A 189 -7.01 12.10 20.92
N LEU A 190 -7.17 12.75 19.77
CA LEU A 190 -6.35 13.89 19.38
C LEU A 190 -6.47 15.04 20.40
N GLY A 191 -5.33 15.65 20.77
CA GLY A 191 -5.24 16.72 21.76
C GLY A 191 -5.36 16.27 23.22
N LYS A 192 -5.56 14.99 23.50
CA LYS A 192 -5.67 14.46 24.87
C LYS A 192 -4.29 14.22 25.51
N THR A 193 -4.26 14.31 26.84
CA THR A 193 -3.19 13.74 27.69
C THR A 193 -3.41 12.24 27.88
N ARG A 194 -2.48 11.54 28.53
CA ARG A 194 -2.63 10.12 28.88
C ARG A 194 -3.96 9.81 29.58
N ASP A 195 -4.26 10.51 30.68
CA ASP A 195 -5.50 10.30 31.45
C ASP A 195 -6.75 10.63 30.62
N GLY A 196 -6.67 11.70 29.81
CA GLY A 196 -7.75 12.07 28.91
C GLY A 196 -8.03 11.01 27.85
N ALA A 197 -6.99 10.36 27.32
CA ALA A 197 -7.10 9.26 26.37
C ALA A 197 -7.65 7.98 27.03
N ALA A 198 -7.24 7.69 28.27
CA ALA A 198 -7.76 6.57 29.05
C ALA A 198 -9.27 6.69 29.32
N ALA A 199 -9.77 7.91 29.51
CA ALA A 199 -11.19 8.20 29.74
C ALA A 199 -12.07 8.21 28.48
N VAL A 200 -11.50 8.09 27.27
CA VAL A 200 -12.28 8.06 26.02
C VAL A 200 -13.18 6.83 25.95
N ASP A 201 -14.45 7.03 25.61
CA ASP A 201 -15.38 5.92 25.36
C ASP A 201 -15.02 5.13 24.10
N ALA A 202 -15.15 3.81 24.19
CA ALA A 202 -15.05 2.93 23.04
C ALA A 202 -16.19 3.17 22.03
N VAL A 203 -15.97 2.83 20.77
CA VAL A 203 -17.00 2.91 19.72
C VAL A 203 -17.81 1.62 19.71
N SER A 204 -19.15 1.76 19.78
CA SER A 204 -20.07 0.63 19.69
C SER A 204 -19.89 -0.13 18.36
N GLY A 205 -19.90 -1.46 18.42
CA GLY A 205 -19.59 -2.32 17.27
C GLY A 205 -18.08 -2.50 16.99
N ALA A 206 -17.21 -1.77 17.68
CA ALA A 206 -15.75 -1.88 17.58
C ALA A 206 -15.05 -1.82 18.95
N THR A 207 -15.69 -2.30 20.01
CA THR A 207 -15.22 -2.17 21.40
C THR A 207 -13.83 -2.77 21.61
N ARG A 208 -13.56 -3.97 21.08
CA ARG A 208 -12.23 -4.60 21.18
C ARG A 208 -11.16 -3.72 20.56
N SER A 209 -11.36 -3.29 19.31
CA SER A 209 -10.35 -2.50 18.60
C SER A 209 -10.19 -1.10 19.21
N SER A 210 -11.27 -0.46 19.68
CA SER A 210 -11.21 0.79 20.42
C SER A 210 -10.37 0.66 21.70
N THR A 211 -10.56 -0.44 22.44
CA THR A 211 -9.81 -0.72 23.68
C THR A 211 -8.34 -1.03 23.36
N GLY A 212 -8.07 -1.79 22.30
CA GLY A 212 -6.72 -2.07 21.81
C GLY A 212 -5.97 -0.80 21.41
N TRP A 213 -6.61 0.15 20.73
CA TRP A 213 -6.02 1.45 20.42
C TRP A 213 -5.78 2.31 21.65
N LYS A 214 -6.72 2.35 22.60
CA LYS A 214 -6.50 3.05 23.88
C LYS A 214 -5.29 2.47 24.62
N LEU A 215 -5.15 1.15 24.66
CA LEU A 215 -4.00 0.48 25.26
C LEU A 215 -2.70 0.81 24.51
N ALA A 216 -2.72 0.81 23.19
CA ALA A 216 -1.56 1.20 22.38
C ALA A 216 -1.14 2.66 22.64
N VAL A 217 -2.11 3.58 22.74
CA VAL A 217 -1.86 4.98 23.11
C VAL A 217 -1.28 5.10 24.51
N ASP A 218 -1.81 4.35 25.48
CA ASP A 218 -1.31 4.32 26.84
C ASP A 218 0.14 3.85 26.91
N ARG A 219 0.44 2.71 26.25
CA ARG A 219 1.79 2.18 26.11
C ARG A 219 2.73 3.18 25.42
N ALA A 220 2.27 3.92 24.42
CA ALA A 220 3.07 4.95 23.77
C ALA A 220 3.41 6.12 24.73
N PHE A 221 2.50 6.53 25.62
CA PHE A 221 2.82 7.48 26.70
C PHE A 221 3.84 6.90 27.69
N GLU A 222 3.75 5.62 28.04
CA GLU A 222 4.77 4.98 28.88
C GLU A 222 6.15 4.94 28.19
N ARG A 223 6.19 4.67 26.89
CA ARG A 223 7.41 4.81 26.07
C ARG A 223 7.93 6.25 26.04
N ALA A 224 7.08 7.25 26.24
CA ALA A 224 7.45 8.66 26.24
C ALA A 224 7.92 9.18 27.60
N LEU A 225 7.72 8.47 28.72
CA LEU A 225 8.13 8.95 30.04
C LEU A 225 9.61 9.35 30.09
N GLN A 226 9.92 10.51 30.68
CA GLN A 226 11.30 10.96 30.88
C GLN A 226 12.04 10.04 31.86
N VAL A 227 11.35 9.62 32.92
CA VAL A 227 11.83 8.67 33.93
C VAL A 227 11.06 7.37 33.74
N LYS A 228 11.76 6.29 33.39
CA LYS A 228 11.14 4.97 33.16
C LYS A 228 10.76 4.31 34.48
N PRO A 229 9.70 3.48 34.51
CA PRO A 229 9.40 2.63 35.66
C PRO A 229 10.62 1.76 36.01
N ALA A 230 11.02 1.72 37.28
CA ALA A 230 12.21 0.99 37.72
C ALA A 230 11.94 -0.52 37.89
N ASP A 231 10.68 -0.90 38.06
CA ASP A 231 10.19 -2.24 38.33
C ASP A 231 9.49 -2.89 37.14
N ALA A 232 9.39 -2.21 35.99
CA ALA A 232 8.78 -2.75 34.78
C ALA A 232 9.69 -2.58 33.55
N THR A 233 10.04 -3.70 32.94
CA THR A 233 10.80 -3.82 31.69
C THR A 233 9.88 -4.01 30.50
N TYR A 234 8.83 -4.83 30.67
CA TYR A 234 7.88 -5.20 29.62
C TYR A 234 6.48 -4.72 29.97
N PHE A 235 5.70 -4.37 28.95
CA PHE A 235 4.26 -4.25 29.08
C PHE A 235 3.65 -5.62 29.35
N GLU A 236 2.72 -5.71 30.28
CA GLU A 236 1.96 -6.94 30.52
C GLU A 236 1.06 -7.29 29.34
N GLY A 237 0.83 -8.59 29.14
CA GLY A 237 -0.07 -9.14 28.13
C GLY A 237 0.62 -9.89 26.99
N ASP A 238 -0.15 -10.16 25.94
CA ASP A 238 0.31 -10.91 24.77
C ASP A 238 0.92 -9.96 23.73
N HIS A 239 2.16 -10.22 23.33
CA HIS A 239 2.87 -9.47 22.30
C HIS A 239 3.26 -10.41 21.18
N MET A 240 3.16 -9.95 19.93
CA MET A 240 3.53 -10.75 18.78
C MET A 240 4.70 -10.14 18.04
N GLY A 241 5.48 -11.01 17.39
CA GLY A 241 6.57 -10.66 16.50
C GLY A 241 6.62 -11.63 15.34
N VAL A 242 7.29 -11.22 14.27
CA VAL A 242 7.36 -11.95 13.00
C VAL A 242 8.77 -11.88 12.48
N ASP A 243 9.27 -12.99 11.94
CA ASP A 243 10.57 -12.98 11.30
C ASP A 243 10.51 -12.23 9.97
N PRO A 244 11.58 -11.51 9.57
CA PRO A 244 11.60 -10.76 8.31
C PRO A 244 11.30 -11.59 7.05
N GLU A 245 11.60 -12.89 7.05
CA GLU A 245 11.34 -13.78 5.91
C GLU A 245 9.88 -14.29 5.89
N GLY A 246 9.11 -14.04 6.95
CA GLY A 246 7.70 -14.38 7.07
C GLY A 246 7.44 -15.89 7.16
N LYS A 247 8.31 -16.63 7.84
CA LYS A 247 8.18 -18.07 8.10
C LYS A 247 7.39 -18.38 9.39
N TYR A 248 7.65 -17.64 10.46
CA TYR A 248 7.03 -17.80 11.78
C TYR A 248 6.57 -16.45 12.36
N ALA A 249 5.44 -16.50 13.03
CA ALA A 249 5.07 -15.51 14.03
C ALA A 249 5.17 -16.13 15.42
N VAL A 250 5.60 -15.34 16.39
CA VAL A 250 5.72 -15.77 17.78
C VAL A 250 4.93 -14.84 18.66
N PHE A 251 4.18 -15.41 19.60
CA PHE A 251 3.50 -14.69 20.68
C PHE A 251 4.29 -14.93 21.97
N ALA A 252 4.67 -13.85 22.64
CA ALA A 252 5.30 -13.85 23.95
C ALA A 252 4.35 -13.18 24.96
N SER A 253 3.99 -13.91 26.00
CA SER A 253 3.08 -13.44 27.05
C SER A 253 3.87 -13.03 28.29
N TYR A 254 3.71 -11.78 28.73
CA TYR A 254 4.39 -11.26 29.91
C TYR A 254 3.40 -10.97 31.04
N ASP A 255 3.75 -11.38 32.26
CA ASP A 255 3.11 -10.99 33.52
C ASP A 255 4.17 -10.27 34.35
N ALA A 256 3.98 -8.96 34.56
CA ALA A 256 5.06 -8.02 34.87
C ALA A 256 6.32 -8.26 34.00
N ASN A 257 7.46 -8.59 34.62
CA ASN A 257 8.73 -8.83 33.92
C ASN A 257 8.98 -10.30 33.57
N LYS A 258 8.00 -11.19 33.80
CA LYS A 258 8.16 -12.63 33.62
C LYS A 258 7.52 -13.08 32.31
N LEU A 259 8.30 -13.73 31.46
CA LEU A 259 7.77 -14.48 30.32
C LEU A 259 7.02 -15.72 30.86
N THR A 260 5.72 -15.79 30.61
CA THR A 260 4.84 -16.85 31.13
C THR A 260 4.41 -17.85 30.07
N ALA A 261 4.36 -17.45 28.81
CA ALA A 261 4.02 -18.34 27.70
C ALA A 261 4.67 -17.89 26.39
N VAL A 262 4.92 -18.86 25.52
CA VAL A 262 5.32 -18.66 24.12
C VAL A 262 4.41 -19.50 23.23
N LYS A 263 3.96 -18.94 22.10
CA LYS A 263 3.27 -19.69 21.03
C LYS A 263 3.92 -19.39 19.69
N VAL A 264 4.10 -20.42 18.87
CA VAL A 264 4.76 -20.33 17.56
C VAL A 264 3.76 -20.72 16.47
N TYR A 265 3.60 -19.85 15.47
CA TYR A 265 2.68 -20.03 14.36
C TYR A 265 3.44 -19.99 13.03
N PRO A 266 3.42 -21.06 12.22
CA PRO A 266 3.88 -20.97 10.83
C PRO A 266 3.02 -19.97 10.05
N LEU A 267 3.67 -19.24 9.15
CA LEU A 267 3.02 -18.35 8.21
C LEU A 267 2.98 -18.97 6.82
N ASN A 268 1.91 -18.70 6.09
CA ASN A 268 1.81 -19.06 4.68
C ASN A 268 2.43 -17.97 3.78
N SER A 269 2.48 -18.18 2.47
CA SER A 269 3.04 -17.21 1.52
C SER A 269 2.29 -15.87 1.49
N ALA A 270 1.02 -15.83 1.89
CA ALA A 270 0.26 -14.59 2.05
C ALA A 270 0.59 -13.86 3.36
N GLY A 271 1.34 -14.49 4.27
CA GLY A 271 1.65 -13.95 5.58
C GLY A 271 0.55 -14.13 6.62
N ASP A 272 -0.40 -15.04 6.38
CA ASP A 272 -1.40 -15.42 7.37
C ASP A 272 -0.95 -16.65 8.17
N PHE A 273 -1.46 -16.80 9.39
CA PHE A 273 -1.26 -18.03 10.18
C PHE A 273 -1.80 -19.24 9.41
N VAL A 274 -0.98 -20.29 9.34
CA VAL A 274 -1.43 -21.60 8.90
C VAL A 274 -2.43 -22.13 9.94
N ASP A 275 -3.54 -22.74 9.50
CA ASP A 275 -4.50 -23.35 10.44
C ASP A 275 -3.82 -24.54 11.14
N GLU A 276 -3.83 -24.55 12.47
CA GLU A 276 -3.24 -25.61 13.30
C GLU A 276 -3.71 -27.02 12.90
N LYS A 277 -4.95 -27.15 12.41
CA LYS A 277 -5.51 -28.43 11.94
C LYS A 277 -4.83 -28.93 10.66
N THR A 278 -4.19 -28.04 9.92
CA THR A 278 -3.53 -28.30 8.64
C THR A 278 -2.01 -28.38 8.75
N TYR A 279 -1.43 -28.26 9.95
CA TYR A 279 0.01 -28.35 10.13
C TYR A 279 0.55 -29.69 9.62
N THR A 280 1.64 -29.62 8.86
CA THR A 280 2.39 -30.80 8.44
C THR A 280 3.10 -31.45 9.64
N ALA A 281 3.57 -32.69 9.48
CA ALA A 281 4.30 -33.38 10.54
C ALA A 281 5.59 -32.63 10.91
N GLU A 282 6.27 -32.06 9.91
CA GLU A 282 7.49 -31.27 10.06
C GLU A 282 7.22 -29.98 10.84
N GLN A 283 6.14 -29.26 10.51
CA GLN A 283 5.73 -28.06 11.24
C GLN A 283 5.41 -28.37 12.70
N LYS A 284 4.67 -29.46 12.97
CA LYS A 284 4.36 -29.89 14.35
C LYS A 284 5.63 -30.22 15.13
N ALA A 285 6.56 -30.95 14.53
CA ALA A 285 7.83 -31.31 15.15
C ALA A 285 8.68 -30.07 15.44
N ALA A 286 8.78 -29.14 14.49
CA ALA A 286 9.50 -27.87 14.68
C ALA A 286 8.90 -27.04 15.81
N ILE A 287 7.58 -26.82 15.82
CA ILE A 287 6.88 -26.06 16.87
C ILE A 287 7.08 -26.70 18.24
N ALA A 288 6.97 -28.03 18.34
CA ALA A 288 7.14 -28.77 19.58
C ALA A 288 8.57 -28.64 20.14
N ALA A 289 9.59 -28.53 19.28
CA ALA A 289 10.97 -28.30 19.69
C ALA A 289 11.25 -26.83 20.07
N ILE A 290 10.75 -25.88 19.28
CA ILE A 290 11.04 -24.45 19.41
C ILE A 290 10.34 -23.84 20.62
N THR A 291 9.05 -24.13 20.80
CA THR A 291 8.20 -23.48 21.81
C THR A 291 8.78 -23.54 23.23
N PRO A 292 9.13 -24.74 23.78
CA PRO A 292 9.72 -24.82 25.11
C PRO A 292 11.11 -24.18 25.18
N ALA A 293 11.89 -24.23 24.10
CA ALA A 293 13.23 -23.63 24.06
C ALA A 293 13.17 -22.10 24.16
N LEU A 294 12.26 -21.46 23.42
CA LEU A 294 11.99 -20.02 23.51
C LEU A 294 11.40 -19.63 24.86
N LEU A 295 10.48 -20.42 25.42
CA LEU A 295 9.92 -20.12 26.74
C LEU A 295 11.00 -20.13 27.84
N ALA A 296 11.95 -21.05 27.76
CA ALA A 296 13.01 -21.17 28.76
C ALA A 296 14.14 -20.14 28.57
N ASN A 297 14.50 -19.80 27.32
CA ASN A 297 15.73 -19.06 27.03
C ASN A 297 15.52 -17.78 26.21
N GLY A 298 14.29 -17.46 25.80
CA GLY A 298 13.99 -16.34 24.91
C GLY A 298 14.85 -16.39 23.64
N THR A 299 15.52 -15.27 23.34
CA THR A 299 16.41 -15.13 22.19
C THR A 299 17.69 -15.97 22.26
N ALA A 300 18.04 -16.52 23.43
CA ALA A 300 19.19 -17.41 23.61
C ALA A 300 18.87 -18.90 23.32
N ALA A 301 17.66 -19.21 22.86
CA ALA A 301 17.26 -20.57 22.50
C ALA A 301 18.19 -21.19 21.46
N GLN A 302 18.75 -22.36 21.78
CA GLN A 302 19.68 -23.06 20.91
C GLN A 302 18.97 -23.99 19.92
N PRO A 303 19.45 -24.09 18.67
CA PRO A 303 18.81 -24.92 17.66
C PRO A 303 18.95 -26.41 17.97
N THR A 304 17.91 -27.16 17.66
CA THR A 304 18.00 -28.63 17.54
C THR A 304 18.54 -29.00 16.16
N ALA A 305 19.39 -30.03 16.09
CA ALA A 305 19.99 -30.48 14.84
C ALA A 305 18.93 -30.75 13.75
N GLY A 306 19.12 -30.15 12.58
CA GLY A 306 18.19 -30.24 11.44
C GLY A 306 17.02 -29.24 11.47
N LEU A 307 16.91 -28.40 12.50
CA LEU A 307 15.91 -27.34 12.64
C LEU A 307 16.55 -25.95 12.75
N GLU A 308 17.81 -25.78 12.36
CA GLU A 308 18.58 -24.55 12.54
C GLU A 308 17.89 -23.34 11.88
N ALA A 309 17.37 -23.51 10.67
CA ALA A 309 16.65 -22.45 9.96
C ALA A 309 15.32 -22.10 10.63
N ASP A 310 14.62 -23.10 11.18
CA ASP A 310 13.36 -22.90 11.89
C ASP A 310 13.56 -22.17 13.22
N PHE A 311 14.59 -22.56 13.98
CA PHE A 311 15.00 -21.85 15.20
C PHE A 311 15.44 -20.43 14.90
N LYS A 312 16.25 -20.20 13.86
CA LYS A 312 16.67 -18.84 13.46
C LYS A 312 15.45 -17.95 13.19
N ALA A 313 14.50 -18.41 12.39
CA ALA A 313 13.29 -17.66 12.09
C ALA A 313 12.45 -17.43 13.36
N ALA A 314 12.20 -18.45 14.17
CA ALA A 314 11.39 -18.29 15.38
C ALA A 314 12.07 -17.42 16.45
N VAL A 315 13.40 -17.44 16.57
CA VAL A 315 14.17 -16.54 17.45
C VAL A 315 14.06 -15.10 16.97
N ASN A 316 14.16 -14.84 15.66
CA ASN A 316 13.95 -13.50 15.10
C ASN A 316 12.52 -13.00 15.37
N ALA A 317 11.52 -13.85 15.19
CA ALA A 317 10.13 -13.53 15.50
C ALA A 317 9.92 -13.28 17.01
N PHE A 318 10.56 -14.07 17.88
CA PHE A 318 10.50 -13.85 19.33
C PHE A 318 11.18 -12.54 19.74
N TRP A 319 12.39 -12.26 19.22
CA TRP A 319 13.10 -11.00 19.46
C TRP A 319 12.22 -9.81 19.10
N ASP A 320 11.55 -9.89 17.96
CA ASP A 320 10.65 -8.85 17.50
C ASP A 320 9.39 -8.70 18.39
N ALA A 321 8.85 -9.80 18.90
CA ALA A 321 7.76 -9.80 19.88
C ALA A 321 8.19 -9.14 21.20
N GLU A 322 9.42 -9.45 21.63
CA GLU A 322 10.06 -8.88 22.80
C GLU A 322 10.25 -7.36 22.64
N GLN A 323 10.74 -6.89 21.48
CA GLN A 323 10.87 -5.44 21.21
C GLN A 323 9.51 -4.72 21.22
N ASN A 324 8.44 -5.38 20.79
CA ASN A 324 7.07 -4.86 20.93
C ASN A 324 6.62 -4.78 22.39
N ALA A 325 7.06 -5.72 23.23
CA ALA A 325 6.74 -5.78 24.66
C ALA A 325 7.55 -4.79 25.51
N ILE A 326 8.80 -4.46 25.12
CA ILE A 326 9.67 -3.60 25.93
C ILE A 326 9.11 -2.17 26.06
N ILE A 327 9.09 -1.65 27.30
CA ILE A 327 8.69 -0.28 27.64
C ILE A 327 9.74 0.71 27.13
N ASN A 328 11.01 0.46 27.42
CA ASN A 328 12.12 1.30 26.98
C ASN A 328 12.71 0.81 25.65
N ASN A 329 11.93 0.84 24.58
CA ASN A 329 12.42 0.44 23.26
C ASN A 329 13.40 1.50 22.72
N THR A 330 14.69 1.14 22.70
CA THR A 330 15.80 2.02 22.33
C THR A 330 16.11 2.02 20.84
N SER A 331 15.21 1.50 19.99
CA SER A 331 15.37 1.60 18.54
C SER A 331 15.67 3.04 18.15
N ALA A 332 16.73 3.25 17.36
CA ALA A 332 17.06 4.56 16.79
C ALA A 332 16.05 4.98 15.71
N TYR A 333 15.23 4.05 15.24
CA TYR A 333 14.32 4.24 14.12
C TYR A 333 12.86 4.33 14.59
N VAL A 334 12.09 5.15 13.90
CA VAL A 334 10.63 5.22 13.99
C VAL A 334 10.04 4.15 13.09
N ASP A 335 9.14 3.34 13.63
CA ASP A 335 8.47 2.32 12.83
C ASP A 335 7.57 2.96 11.76
N GLY A 336 7.56 2.37 10.57
CA GLY A 336 6.74 2.84 9.46
C GLY A 336 7.23 2.43 8.09
N PHE A 337 6.52 2.95 7.09
CA PHE A 337 6.88 2.83 5.68
C PHE A 337 7.78 3.98 5.25
N TYR A 338 8.80 3.68 4.45
CA TYR A 338 9.73 4.64 3.90
C TYR A 338 10.04 4.30 2.43
N SER A 339 10.25 5.32 1.61
CA SER A 339 10.67 5.16 0.22
C SER A 339 11.88 6.03 -0.08
N SER A 340 12.84 5.46 -0.81
CA SER A 340 14.10 6.13 -1.16
C SER A 340 14.68 5.60 -2.46
N TYR A 341 15.54 6.40 -3.07
CA TYR A 341 16.19 6.13 -4.34
C TYR A 341 17.67 5.80 -4.13
N GLY A 342 18.22 4.92 -4.96
CA GLY A 342 19.65 4.67 -5.06
C GLY A 342 20.37 5.74 -5.89
N THR A 343 21.61 5.46 -6.27
CA THR A 343 22.41 6.32 -7.13
C THR A 343 21.85 6.33 -8.55
N ALA A 344 21.60 7.52 -9.08
CA ALA A 344 20.99 7.69 -10.38
C ALA A 344 21.99 7.57 -11.54
N ARG A 345 21.48 7.13 -12.69
CA ARG A 345 22.20 7.00 -13.96
C ARG A 345 21.35 7.56 -15.11
N SER A 346 21.96 7.79 -16.27
CA SER A 346 21.25 8.25 -17.48
C SER A 346 20.19 7.25 -17.95
N VAL A 347 20.36 5.97 -17.64
CA VAL A 347 19.42 4.88 -17.94
C VAL A 347 18.35 4.68 -16.85
N GLY A 348 18.34 5.52 -15.81
CA GLY A 348 17.37 5.52 -14.72
C GLY A 348 17.98 5.20 -13.35
N VAL A 349 17.12 4.80 -12.41
CA VAL A 349 17.48 4.61 -11.00
C VAL A 349 16.75 3.41 -10.38
N GLU A 350 17.26 2.92 -9.27
CA GLU A 350 16.65 1.93 -8.40
C GLU A 350 15.91 2.64 -7.25
N ARG A 351 14.73 2.13 -6.88
CA ARG A 351 13.96 2.59 -5.72
C ARG A 351 13.64 1.41 -4.82
N ALA A 352 13.60 1.64 -3.52
CA ALA A 352 13.08 0.69 -2.54
C ALA A 352 11.97 1.34 -1.73
N ASP A 353 10.86 0.62 -1.61
CA ASP A 353 9.79 0.91 -0.64
C ASP A 353 9.92 -0.13 0.48
N VAL A 354 10.11 0.32 1.72
CA VAL A 354 10.44 -0.55 2.86
C VAL A 354 9.49 -0.34 4.02
N VAL A 355 9.33 -1.38 4.84
CA VAL A 355 8.74 -1.27 6.18
C VAL A 355 9.84 -1.54 7.20
N ILE A 356 10.08 -0.57 8.07
CA ILE A 356 11.03 -0.67 9.18
C ILE A 356 10.22 -0.80 10.46
N ARG A 357 10.59 -1.77 11.30
CA ARG A 357 9.94 -2.02 12.58
C ARG A 357 10.94 -2.52 13.60
N ASN A 358 10.94 -1.93 14.79
CA ASN A 358 11.93 -2.21 15.83
C ASN A 358 13.39 -2.08 15.34
N GLY A 359 13.63 -1.21 14.35
CA GLY A 359 14.94 -1.03 13.73
C GLY A 359 15.40 -2.18 12.82
N LYS A 360 14.47 -3.05 12.37
CA LYS A 360 14.72 -4.08 11.37
C LYS A 360 13.86 -3.85 10.13
N LEU A 361 14.40 -4.24 8.98
CA LEU A 361 13.67 -4.35 7.72
C LEU A 361 12.76 -5.58 7.80
N VAL A 362 11.45 -5.37 7.67
CA VAL A 362 10.45 -6.45 7.77
C VAL A 362 9.62 -6.63 6.51
N ASP A 363 9.70 -5.68 5.57
CA ASP A 363 9.14 -5.82 4.23
C ASP A 363 9.91 -4.90 3.27
N VAL A 364 10.05 -5.31 2.01
CA VAL A 364 10.71 -4.52 0.97
C VAL A 364 10.14 -4.83 -0.40
N LYS A 365 9.91 -3.76 -1.18
CA LYS A 365 9.56 -3.83 -2.59
C LYS A 365 10.59 -3.02 -3.39
N LEU A 366 11.20 -3.69 -4.35
CA LEU A 366 12.28 -3.14 -5.17
C LEU A 366 11.77 -2.78 -6.56
N PHE A 367 12.17 -1.61 -7.06
CA PHE A 367 11.75 -1.08 -8.36
C PHE A 367 12.95 -0.70 -9.24
N ARG A 368 12.78 -0.84 -10.55
CA ARG A 368 13.72 -0.32 -11.54
C ARG A 368 13.01 0.73 -12.39
N LEU A 369 13.38 1.98 -12.20
CA LEU A 369 12.75 3.12 -12.86
C LEU A 369 13.50 3.49 -14.15
N GLY A 370 12.79 3.81 -15.23
CA GLY A 370 13.41 4.26 -16.48
C GLY A 370 14.11 5.62 -16.37
N ASN A 371 14.58 6.14 -17.50
CA ASN A 371 15.13 7.50 -17.58
C ASN A 371 14.07 8.60 -17.33
N ASN A 372 12.78 8.27 -17.48
CA ASN A 372 11.65 9.10 -17.07
C ASN A 372 11.26 8.93 -15.58
N LEU A 373 12.01 8.09 -14.84
CA LEU A 373 11.76 7.68 -13.45
C LEU A 373 10.38 7.06 -13.22
N ILE A 374 9.82 6.42 -14.24
CA ILE A 374 8.61 5.60 -14.11
C ILE A 374 9.03 4.14 -13.98
N ASP A 375 8.34 3.38 -13.12
CA ASP A 375 8.60 1.95 -12.92
C ASP A 375 8.46 1.18 -14.23
N ARG A 376 9.49 0.40 -14.56
CA ARG A 376 9.49 -0.46 -15.75
C ARG A 376 8.79 -1.78 -15.49
N GLY A 377 8.66 -2.22 -14.23
CA GLY A 377 8.10 -3.52 -13.88
C GLY A 377 8.69 -4.65 -14.74
N ALA A 378 7.82 -5.45 -15.36
CA ALA A 378 8.21 -6.56 -16.22
C ALA A 378 8.93 -6.15 -17.52
N THR A 379 8.90 -4.86 -17.90
CA THR A 379 9.61 -4.33 -19.08
C THR A 379 11.05 -3.93 -18.78
N ALA A 380 11.53 -4.08 -17.53
CA ALA A 380 12.93 -3.93 -17.19
C ALA A 380 13.79 -5.02 -17.87
N TYR A 381 15.12 -4.89 -17.79
CA TYR A 381 16.04 -5.91 -18.30
C TYR A 381 15.77 -7.26 -17.61
N ALA A 382 15.77 -8.36 -18.37
CA ALA A 382 15.34 -9.67 -17.89
C ALA A 382 16.10 -10.14 -16.64
N GLU A 383 17.42 -9.91 -16.59
CA GLU A 383 18.24 -10.27 -15.42
C GLU A 383 17.90 -9.42 -14.19
N VAL A 384 17.54 -8.15 -14.36
CA VAL A 384 17.07 -7.28 -13.25
C VAL A 384 15.73 -7.78 -12.71
N VAL A 385 14.82 -8.22 -13.59
CA VAL A 385 13.53 -8.80 -13.17
C VAL A 385 13.76 -10.08 -12.37
N LYS A 386 14.66 -10.96 -12.83
CA LYS A 386 15.01 -12.21 -12.13
C LYS A 386 15.72 -11.94 -10.79
N ALA A 387 16.52 -10.87 -10.70
CA ALA A 387 17.29 -10.52 -9.51
C ALA A 387 16.45 -9.92 -8.37
N ASN A 388 15.24 -9.43 -8.65
CA ASN A 388 14.40 -8.74 -7.67
C ASN A 388 14.04 -9.62 -6.46
N ALA A 389 13.55 -10.84 -6.72
CA ALA A 389 13.18 -11.80 -5.67
C ALA A 389 14.38 -12.26 -4.80
N PRO A 390 15.53 -12.71 -5.35
CA PRO A 390 16.66 -13.11 -4.52
C PRO A 390 17.29 -11.93 -3.77
N MET A 391 17.31 -10.71 -4.32
CA MET A 391 17.78 -9.54 -3.59
C MET A 391 16.84 -9.19 -2.42
N THR A 392 15.53 -9.26 -2.63
CA THR A 392 14.52 -9.08 -1.58
C THR A 392 14.76 -10.07 -0.43
N ALA A 393 14.94 -11.35 -0.74
CA ALA A 393 15.24 -12.39 0.26
C ALA A 393 16.55 -12.11 1.01
N LYS A 394 17.62 -11.70 0.31
CA LYS A 394 18.90 -11.32 0.94
C LYS A 394 18.74 -10.16 1.93
N LEU A 395 18.07 -9.08 1.53
CA LEU A 395 17.84 -7.91 2.39
C LEU A 395 17.02 -8.24 3.64
N LEU A 396 15.95 -9.02 3.48
CA LEU A 396 15.11 -9.45 4.60
C LEU A 396 15.87 -10.38 5.55
N ALA A 397 16.65 -11.33 5.03
CA ALA A 397 17.48 -12.23 5.84
C ALA A 397 18.56 -11.48 6.65
N ASN A 398 19.07 -10.37 6.11
CA ASN A 398 19.97 -9.47 6.82
C ASN A 398 19.22 -8.58 7.84
N GLY A 399 17.92 -8.34 7.62
CA GLY A 399 17.06 -7.49 8.45
C GLY A 399 17.46 -6.02 8.38
N SER A 400 18.26 -5.62 7.39
CA SER A 400 18.76 -4.27 7.13
C SER A 400 19.39 -4.20 5.74
N TYR A 401 19.98 -3.06 5.40
CA TYR A 401 20.95 -2.93 4.32
C TYR A 401 22.30 -3.60 4.67
N PHE A 402 23.08 -3.95 3.65
CA PHE A 402 24.45 -4.43 3.78
C PHE A 402 25.39 -3.24 3.91
N ALA A 403 25.96 -3.05 5.09
CA ALA A 403 27.02 -2.07 5.32
C ALA A 403 28.31 -2.53 4.64
N ASN A 404 29.03 -1.64 3.95
CA ASN A 404 30.22 -1.97 3.15
C ASN A 404 29.94 -3.00 2.05
N TYR A 405 28.85 -2.80 1.32
CA TYR A 405 28.38 -3.66 0.24
C TYR A 405 29.51 -4.18 -0.67
N GLU A 406 29.66 -5.50 -0.76
CA GLU A 406 30.61 -6.15 -1.65
C GLU A 406 29.89 -6.78 -2.85
N GLU A 407 30.12 -6.25 -4.04
CA GLU A 407 29.43 -6.66 -5.27
C GLU A 407 29.46 -8.17 -5.56
N LYS A 408 30.56 -8.85 -5.21
CA LYS A 408 30.73 -10.30 -5.46
C LYS A 408 29.96 -11.17 -4.46
N VAL A 409 29.68 -10.66 -3.27
CA VAL A 409 29.07 -11.40 -2.16
C VAL A 409 27.59 -11.02 -2.04
N ASP A 410 27.32 -9.72 -2.05
CA ASP A 410 25.98 -9.16 -1.81
C ASP A 410 25.20 -9.02 -3.11
N GLY A 411 25.89 -8.83 -4.24
CA GLY A 411 25.29 -8.73 -5.57
C GLY A 411 24.57 -9.97 -6.05
N ILE A 412 23.57 -9.75 -6.91
CA ILE A 412 22.98 -10.79 -7.74
C ILE A 412 23.65 -10.74 -9.11
N SER A 413 24.21 -11.87 -9.54
CA SER A 413 24.85 -12.00 -10.86
C SER A 413 23.89 -11.60 -11.98
N GLY A 414 24.38 -10.84 -12.96
CA GLY A 414 23.57 -10.26 -14.04
C GLY A 414 22.82 -8.98 -13.68
N ALA A 415 22.81 -8.59 -12.40
CA ALA A 415 22.15 -7.37 -11.91
C ALA A 415 22.93 -6.71 -10.75
N THR A 416 24.26 -6.81 -10.74
CA THR A 416 25.13 -6.29 -9.67
C THR A 416 24.87 -4.81 -9.39
N GLU A 417 24.84 -4.01 -10.45
CA GLU A 417 24.59 -2.57 -10.39
C GLU A 417 23.22 -2.19 -9.82
N SER A 418 22.18 -2.97 -10.14
CA SER A 418 20.85 -2.78 -9.56
C SER A 418 20.80 -3.28 -8.12
N SER A 419 21.53 -4.34 -7.79
CA SER A 419 21.63 -4.86 -6.44
C SER A 419 22.27 -3.83 -5.50
N HIS A 420 23.33 -3.15 -5.93
CA HIS A 420 23.93 -2.05 -5.18
C HIS A 420 22.96 -0.86 -5.03
N GLY A 421 22.31 -0.45 -6.12
CA GLY A 421 21.33 0.65 -6.10
C GLY A 421 20.15 0.39 -5.16
N TRP A 422 19.62 -0.84 -5.12
CA TRP A 422 18.59 -1.24 -4.18
C TRP A 422 19.09 -1.25 -2.74
N ASN A 423 20.30 -1.76 -2.47
CA ASN A 423 20.89 -1.73 -1.13
C ASN A 423 21.02 -0.30 -0.60
N GLN A 424 21.52 0.62 -1.43
CA GLN A 424 21.65 2.03 -1.09
C GLN A 424 20.29 2.72 -0.89
N ALA A 425 19.28 2.35 -1.67
CA ALA A 425 17.92 2.84 -1.46
C ALA A 425 17.38 2.41 -0.09
N VAL A 426 17.65 1.17 0.35
CA VAL A 426 17.29 0.69 1.69
C VAL A 426 18.07 1.44 2.77
N GLU A 427 19.38 1.62 2.62
CA GLU A 427 20.22 2.40 3.54
C GLU A 427 19.65 3.81 3.77
N ARG A 428 19.35 4.53 2.69
CA ARG A 428 18.76 5.87 2.76
C ARG A 428 17.38 5.86 3.43
N ALA A 429 16.58 4.83 3.22
CA ALA A 429 15.30 4.69 3.89
C ALA A 429 15.45 4.48 5.41
N PHE A 430 16.49 3.76 5.87
CA PHE A 430 16.84 3.69 7.28
C PHE A 430 17.25 5.05 7.84
N GLU A 431 18.04 5.83 7.10
CA GLU A 431 18.39 7.19 7.52
C GLU A 431 17.16 8.11 7.62
N LYS A 432 16.16 7.99 6.71
CA LYS A 432 14.86 8.69 6.84
C LYS A 432 14.09 8.29 8.10
N ALA A 433 14.28 7.06 8.56
CA ALA A 433 13.54 6.52 9.69
C ALA A 433 14.12 6.92 11.05
N LEU A 434 15.29 7.58 11.11
CA LEU A 434 15.92 7.96 12.37
C LEU A 434 15.04 8.90 13.22
N LYS A 435 14.90 8.58 14.51
CA LYS A 435 14.24 9.44 15.51
C LYS A 435 14.95 10.77 15.68
N VAL A 436 16.29 10.72 15.63
CA VAL A 436 17.16 11.90 15.61
C VAL A 436 17.73 11.99 14.20
N PRO A 437 17.19 12.87 13.34
CA PRO A 437 17.67 13.02 11.98
C PRO A 437 19.15 13.37 11.94
N THR A 438 19.86 12.85 10.94
CA THR A 438 21.22 13.29 10.63
C THR A 438 21.20 14.74 10.15
N ALA A 439 22.34 15.42 10.27
CA ALA A 439 22.48 16.77 9.72
C ALA A 439 22.29 16.77 8.19
N GLY A 440 21.86 17.91 7.66
CA GLY A 440 21.60 18.11 6.25
C GLY A 440 20.17 17.76 5.83
N GLN A 441 19.75 18.35 4.73
CA GLN A 441 18.43 18.17 4.12
C GLN A 441 18.41 17.05 3.08
N TYR A 442 19.55 16.82 2.42
CA TYR A 442 19.68 15.90 1.30
C TYR A 442 20.72 14.82 1.58
N PHE A 443 20.50 13.64 1.02
CA PHE A 443 21.53 12.62 0.90
C PHE A 443 22.61 13.10 -0.07
N ASP A 444 23.86 12.80 0.25
CA ASP A 444 24.96 13.00 -0.69
C ASP A 444 24.91 11.95 -1.82
N GLY A 445 25.38 12.34 -3.01
CA GLY A 445 25.50 11.50 -4.18
C GLY A 445 24.79 12.03 -5.42
N LYS A 446 24.60 11.14 -6.40
CA LYS A 446 24.00 11.47 -7.70
C LYS A 446 22.51 11.11 -7.74
N PHE A 447 21.68 12.08 -8.09
CA PHE A 447 20.22 11.93 -8.15
C PHE A 447 19.71 12.31 -9.54
N ALA A 448 18.63 11.65 -9.97
CA ALA A 448 17.92 12.01 -11.18
C ALA A 448 16.67 12.80 -10.83
N GLY A 449 16.31 13.74 -11.69
CA GLY A 449 15.00 14.38 -11.66
C GLY A 449 14.50 14.63 -13.06
N VAL A 450 13.19 14.53 -13.26
CA VAL A 450 12.55 14.70 -14.57
C VAL A 450 11.38 15.64 -14.40
N ASP A 451 11.14 16.54 -15.34
CA ASP A 451 9.90 17.31 -15.31
C ASP A 451 8.68 16.39 -15.53
N ASN A 452 7.52 16.83 -15.09
CA ASN A 452 6.29 16.04 -15.17
C ASN A 452 5.77 15.77 -16.60
N GLN A 453 6.39 16.37 -17.63
CA GLN A 453 6.05 16.12 -19.03
C GLN A 453 7.16 15.35 -19.77
N SER A 454 8.24 14.96 -19.09
CA SER A 454 9.41 14.30 -19.69
C SER A 454 9.94 15.07 -20.90
N ASN A 455 10.29 16.34 -20.69
CA ASN A 455 10.99 17.21 -21.62
C ASN A 455 12.49 17.30 -21.27
N ILE A 456 12.84 17.24 -19.98
CA ILE A 456 14.21 17.32 -19.45
C ILE A 456 14.42 16.24 -18.39
N LEU A 457 15.54 15.51 -18.51
CA LEU A 457 16.15 14.73 -17.44
C LEU A 457 17.36 15.49 -16.91
N LEU A 458 17.47 15.60 -15.60
CA LEU A 458 18.67 16.04 -14.91
C LEU A 458 19.33 14.88 -14.18
N LEU A 459 20.66 14.82 -14.24
CA LEU A 459 21.48 14.13 -13.24
C LEU A 459 22.19 15.18 -12.42
N VAL A 460 22.02 15.15 -11.10
CA VAL A 460 22.45 16.18 -10.17
C VAL A 460 23.35 15.54 -9.12
N ASP A 461 24.56 16.06 -8.96
CA ASP A 461 25.45 15.70 -7.86
C ASP A 461 25.20 16.64 -6.69
N ILE A 462 24.94 16.05 -5.52
CA ILE A 462 24.66 16.77 -4.27
C ILE A 462 25.72 16.37 -3.25
N VAL A 463 26.34 17.37 -2.63
CA VAL A 463 27.31 17.20 -1.55
C VAL A 463 27.05 18.27 -0.49
N SER A 464 26.87 17.87 0.76
CA SER A 464 26.65 18.78 1.89
C SER A 464 25.55 19.80 1.62
N ASP A 465 24.38 19.30 1.18
CA ASP A 465 23.20 20.06 0.78
C ASP A 465 23.34 21.00 -0.43
N GLN A 466 24.48 20.97 -1.13
CA GLN A 466 24.72 21.81 -2.29
C GLN A 466 24.74 21.00 -3.57
N VAL A 467 24.09 21.54 -4.60
CA VAL A 467 24.20 21.03 -5.97
C VAL A 467 25.58 21.43 -6.51
N THR A 468 26.44 20.46 -6.76
CA THR A 468 27.83 20.68 -7.20
C THR A 468 28.02 20.45 -8.69
N ALA A 469 27.16 19.62 -9.32
CA ALA A 469 27.15 19.43 -10.76
C ALA A 469 25.74 19.08 -11.26
N VAL A 470 25.45 19.48 -12.49
CA VAL A 470 24.22 19.18 -13.21
C VAL A 470 24.55 18.70 -14.61
N LYS A 471 23.99 17.57 -15.03
CA LYS A 471 23.92 17.16 -16.44
C LYS A 471 22.48 17.30 -16.91
N VAL A 472 22.27 18.12 -17.93
CA VAL A 472 20.96 18.31 -18.59
C VAL A 472 20.89 17.38 -19.81
N SER A 473 19.79 16.64 -19.95
CA SER A 473 19.47 15.85 -21.14
C SER A 473 18.05 16.13 -21.61
N LEU A 474 17.87 16.29 -22.93
CA LEU A 474 16.57 16.62 -23.52
C LEU A 474 15.86 15.35 -24.00
N PHE A 475 14.55 15.31 -23.82
CA PHE A 475 13.70 14.31 -24.45
C PHE A 475 13.23 14.79 -25.84
N GLY A 476 13.16 13.86 -26.79
CA GLY A 476 12.53 14.06 -28.08
C GLY A 476 11.00 13.95 -28.03
N ALA A 477 10.36 14.23 -29.16
CA ALA A 477 8.90 14.11 -29.29
C ALA A 477 8.38 12.68 -29.05
N ASP A 478 9.24 11.67 -29.26
CA ASP A 478 8.95 10.26 -28.98
C ASP A 478 9.13 9.87 -27.50
N LYS A 479 9.40 10.85 -26.63
CA LYS A 479 9.65 10.67 -25.19
C LYS A 479 10.86 9.80 -24.88
N LYS A 480 11.84 9.74 -25.79
CA LYS A 480 13.17 9.18 -25.54
C LYS A 480 14.20 10.28 -25.42
N LEU A 481 15.30 10.01 -24.72
CA LEU A 481 16.40 10.96 -24.64
C LEU A 481 17.04 11.14 -26.01
N ILE A 482 17.32 12.39 -26.36
CA ILE A 482 18.15 12.75 -27.51
C ILE A 482 19.60 12.55 -27.08
N ALA A 483 20.36 11.77 -27.85
CA ALA A 483 21.77 11.57 -27.58
C ALA A 483 22.57 12.88 -27.75
N ASP A 484 23.60 13.09 -26.94
CA ASP A 484 24.35 14.36 -26.88
C ASP A 484 24.96 14.74 -28.25
N ASP A 485 25.37 13.75 -29.04
CA ASP A 485 25.91 13.90 -30.40
C ASP A 485 24.83 14.27 -31.44
N LYS A 486 23.56 13.97 -31.15
CA LYS A 486 22.39 14.25 -32.00
C LYS A 486 21.68 15.56 -31.67
N LEU A 487 22.14 16.28 -30.64
CA LEU A 487 21.62 17.62 -30.34
C LEU A 487 21.99 18.60 -31.46
N THR A 488 21.02 19.42 -31.84
CA THR A 488 21.25 20.58 -32.73
C THR A 488 22.15 21.62 -32.06
N PRO A 489 22.84 22.50 -32.82
CA PRO A 489 23.65 23.57 -32.24
C PRO A 489 22.89 24.43 -31.22
N GLU A 490 21.64 24.77 -31.52
CA GLU A 490 20.77 25.57 -30.65
C GLU A 490 20.44 24.83 -29.34
N GLN A 491 20.16 23.53 -29.42
CA GLN A 491 19.93 22.70 -28.24
C GLN A 491 21.19 22.55 -27.38
N LYS A 492 22.37 22.47 -27.98
CA LYS A 492 23.65 22.42 -27.25
C LYS A 492 23.85 23.71 -26.46
N THR A 493 23.68 24.87 -27.10
CA THR A 493 23.75 26.17 -26.42
C THR A 493 22.73 26.28 -25.30
N LEU A 494 21.49 25.82 -25.51
CA LEU A 494 20.47 25.81 -24.46
C LEU A 494 20.87 24.91 -23.28
N VAL A 495 21.35 23.69 -23.55
CA VAL A 495 21.81 22.75 -22.53
C VAL A 495 22.95 23.35 -21.71
N GLU A 496 23.90 24.03 -22.33
CA GLU A 496 25.00 24.74 -21.65
C GLU A 496 24.47 25.86 -20.73
N GLN A 497 23.55 26.70 -21.24
CA GLN A 497 22.94 27.79 -20.47
C GLN A 497 22.13 27.27 -19.27
N LEU A 498 21.31 26.23 -19.48
CA LEU A 498 20.55 25.59 -18.41
C LEU A 498 21.49 24.95 -17.39
N THR A 499 22.54 24.26 -17.82
CA THR A 499 23.51 23.61 -16.93
C THR A 499 24.20 24.64 -16.03
N ALA A 500 24.73 25.72 -16.62
CA ALA A 500 25.37 26.79 -15.86
C ALA A 500 24.39 27.46 -14.90
N GLY A 501 23.20 27.80 -15.40
CA GLY A 501 22.16 28.47 -14.63
C GLY A 501 21.63 27.65 -13.45
N LEU A 502 21.38 26.35 -13.63
CA LEU A 502 20.95 25.45 -12.57
C LEU A 502 22.05 25.22 -11.54
N THR A 503 23.31 25.14 -11.96
CA THR A 503 24.44 24.96 -11.03
C THR A 503 24.65 26.20 -10.17
N GLU A 504 24.52 27.40 -10.75
CA GLU A 504 24.75 28.66 -10.03
C GLU A 504 23.54 29.13 -9.20
N LYS A 505 22.32 29.05 -9.77
CA LYS A 505 21.10 29.62 -9.19
C LYS A 505 20.10 28.57 -8.71
N GLY A 506 20.34 27.28 -8.97
CA GLY A 506 19.42 26.20 -8.63
C GLY A 506 18.04 26.43 -9.25
N VAL A 507 17.00 26.22 -8.44
CA VAL A 507 15.59 26.42 -8.85
C VAL A 507 15.22 27.89 -9.08
N GLN A 508 16.11 28.84 -8.77
CA GLN A 508 15.91 30.27 -9.01
C GLN A 508 16.43 30.73 -10.38
N LEU A 509 16.86 29.80 -11.24
CA LEU A 509 17.23 30.08 -12.63
C LEU A 509 16.13 30.90 -13.34
N ALA A 510 16.52 32.07 -13.85
CA ALA A 510 15.66 32.90 -14.69
C ALA A 510 15.35 32.21 -16.03
N ASP A 511 14.24 32.59 -16.66
CA ASP A 511 13.90 32.05 -17.96
C ASP A 511 14.91 32.50 -19.03
N ILE A 512 15.34 31.55 -19.85
CA ILE A 512 16.10 31.83 -21.06
C ILE A 512 15.09 32.31 -22.11
N THR A 513 15.31 33.51 -22.64
CA THR A 513 14.43 34.14 -23.62
C THR A 513 14.16 33.21 -24.82
N GLY A 514 12.88 32.97 -25.10
CA GLY A 514 12.43 32.07 -26.17
C GLY A 514 12.50 30.58 -25.83
N GLN A 515 12.91 30.22 -24.61
CA GLN A 515 13.01 28.86 -24.08
C GLN A 515 12.39 28.77 -22.68
N GLU A 516 11.35 29.55 -22.42
CA GLU A 516 10.68 29.67 -21.11
C GLU A 516 10.12 28.32 -20.65
N ALA A 517 9.53 27.54 -21.57
CA ALA A 517 8.98 26.22 -21.26
C ALA A 517 10.06 25.22 -20.82
N LEU A 518 11.21 25.20 -21.51
CA LEU A 518 12.33 24.33 -21.13
C LEU A 518 13.05 24.83 -19.88
N SER A 519 13.08 26.15 -19.64
CA SER A 519 13.57 26.73 -18.38
C SER A 519 12.70 26.30 -17.20
N ALA A 520 11.37 26.32 -17.35
CA ALA A 520 10.44 25.82 -16.35
C ALA A 520 10.56 24.31 -16.13
N ALA A 521 10.70 23.53 -17.21
CA ALA A 521 10.94 22.08 -17.12
C ALA A 521 12.26 21.77 -16.38
N ALA A 522 13.32 22.53 -16.63
CA ALA A 522 14.61 22.39 -15.96
C ALA A 522 14.49 22.64 -14.44
N ARG A 523 13.78 23.70 -14.02
CA ARG A 523 13.51 23.96 -12.60
C ARG A 523 12.67 22.87 -11.95
N ALA A 524 11.64 22.36 -12.66
CA ALA A 524 10.80 21.27 -12.17
C ALA A 524 11.59 19.97 -12.01
N ALA A 525 12.43 19.63 -12.99
CA ALA A 525 13.32 18.48 -12.94
C ALA A 525 14.33 18.59 -11.79
N LEU A 526 14.87 19.79 -11.52
CA LEU A 526 15.76 19.99 -10.37
C LEU A 526 15.01 19.84 -9.04
N THR A 527 13.80 20.37 -8.94
CA THR A 527 12.95 20.19 -7.75
C THR A 527 12.66 18.72 -7.48
N ASP A 528 12.38 17.94 -8.54
CA ASP A 528 12.18 16.50 -8.45
C ASP A 528 13.46 15.77 -8.02
N ALA A 529 14.63 16.13 -8.57
CA ALA A 529 15.92 15.57 -8.16
C ALA A 529 16.23 15.82 -6.68
N LEU A 530 16.01 17.06 -6.20
CA LEU A 530 16.16 17.43 -4.80
C LEU A 530 15.17 16.66 -3.91
N THR A 531 13.94 16.43 -4.37
CA THR A 531 12.96 15.66 -3.60
C THR A 531 13.34 14.17 -3.54
N ASN A 532 13.86 13.60 -4.63
CA ASN A 532 14.43 12.25 -4.65
C ASN A 532 15.64 12.12 -3.70
N ALA A 533 16.40 13.20 -3.52
CA ALA A 533 17.53 13.29 -2.60
C ALA A 533 17.13 13.63 -1.15
N SER A 534 15.89 14.03 -0.89
CA SER A 534 15.49 14.52 0.43
C SER A 534 15.55 13.42 1.48
N LYS A 535 16.08 13.75 2.66
CA LYS A 535 16.01 12.90 3.86
C LYS A 535 14.62 12.88 4.50
N LEU A 536 13.70 13.72 4.05
CA LEU A 536 12.32 13.70 4.50
C LEU A 536 11.50 12.68 3.70
N GLN A 537 10.55 12.04 4.39
CA GLN A 537 9.57 11.17 3.76
C GLN A 537 8.43 12.02 3.19
N GLY A 538 8.09 11.80 1.91
CA GLY A 538 6.94 12.43 1.27
C GLY A 538 5.61 11.92 1.83
N THR A 539 4.54 12.67 1.58
CA THR A 539 3.19 12.38 2.08
C THR A 539 2.41 11.37 1.24
N TYR A 540 2.87 11.10 0.01
CA TYR A 540 2.25 10.18 -0.92
C TYR A 540 3.23 9.07 -1.31
N LYS A 541 2.69 7.88 -1.53
CA LYS A 541 3.36 6.75 -2.16
C LYS A 541 3.49 7.02 -3.65
N ASP A 542 4.65 6.66 -4.20
CA ASP A 542 4.90 6.75 -5.63
C ASP A 542 4.34 5.54 -6.37
N GLY A 543 3.73 5.78 -7.53
CA GLY A 543 3.13 4.72 -8.35
C GLY A 543 1.95 5.20 -9.17
N THR A 544 1.31 4.26 -9.87
CA THR A 544 0.09 4.53 -10.66
C THR A 544 -1.15 4.09 -9.90
N PHE A 545 -2.10 5.00 -9.74
CA PHE A 545 -3.33 4.82 -8.99
C PHE A 545 -4.53 5.01 -9.91
N THR A 546 -5.35 3.98 -10.02
CA THR A 546 -6.62 4.03 -10.77
C THR A 546 -7.77 4.43 -9.85
N ALA A 547 -8.50 5.45 -10.25
CA ALA A 547 -9.67 5.94 -9.55
C ALA A 547 -10.75 6.41 -10.52
N PHE A 548 -11.96 6.61 -9.98
CA PHE A 548 -13.15 6.93 -10.75
C PHE A 548 -13.86 8.12 -10.13
N GLY A 549 -14.46 8.95 -10.98
CA GLY A 549 -15.40 9.98 -10.56
C GLY A 549 -16.75 9.37 -10.17
N ASP A 550 -17.69 10.23 -9.78
CA ASP A 550 -19.05 9.77 -9.50
C ASP A 550 -19.72 9.19 -10.74
N ALA A 551 -20.34 8.03 -10.53
CA ALA A 551 -21.06 7.29 -11.54
C ALA A 551 -22.53 7.70 -11.60
N TYR A 552 -23.13 7.44 -12.76
CA TYR A 552 -24.57 7.55 -12.99
C TYR A 552 -25.01 6.46 -13.99
N ASP A 553 -26.27 6.47 -14.41
CA ASP A 553 -26.90 5.43 -15.23
C ASP A 553 -26.34 5.26 -16.66
N LYS A 554 -25.27 5.99 -17.02
CA LYS A 554 -24.52 5.83 -18.27
C LYS A 554 -23.04 5.50 -18.06
N GLY A 555 -22.60 5.22 -16.83
CA GLY A 555 -21.23 4.87 -16.50
C GLY A 555 -20.52 5.93 -15.65
N THR A 556 -19.20 6.00 -15.76
CA THR A 556 -18.37 6.95 -15.00
C THR A 556 -17.17 7.44 -15.83
N ASN A 557 -16.32 8.28 -15.22
CA ASN A 557 -15.05 8.74 -15.76
C ASN A 557 -13.92 8.13 -14.93
N ARG A 558 -12.88 7.64 -15.60
CA ARG A 558 -11.71 6.97 -15.00
C ARG A 558 -10.48 7.85 -15.17
N ALA A 559 -9.67 7.91 -14.13
CA ALA A 559 -8.31 8.45 -14.19
C ALA A 559 -7.32 7.40 -13.71
N ASP A 560 -6.28 7.15 -14.50
CA ASP A 560 -5.07 6.45 -14.06
C ASP A 560 -3.98 7.52 -13.85
N VAL A 561 -3.60 7.77 -12.61
CA VAL A 561 -2.69 8.86 -12.22
C VAL A 561 -1.38 8.27 -11.73
N THR A 562 -0.26 8.60 -12.38
CA THR A 562 1.07 8.25 -11.88
C THR A 562 1.62 9.40 -11.05
N LEU A 563 1.89 9.12 -9.78
CA LEU A 563 2.48 10.04 -8.84
C LEU A 563 3.95 9.71 -8.61
N ARG A 564 4.77 10.76 -8.56
CA ARG A 564 6.14 10.72 -8.08
C ARG A 564 6.35 11.92 -7.17
N ASN A 565 6.74 11.70 -5.93
CA ASN A 565 6.87 12.75 -4.92
C ASN A 565 5.60 13.61 -4.74
N GLY A 566 4.42 13.02 -4.92
CA GLY A 566 3.14 13.74 -4.89
C GLY A 566 2.86 14.62 -6.11
N VAL A 567 3.71 14.59 -7.14
CA VAL A 567 3.51 15.28 -8.42
C VAL A 567 2.94 14.30 -9.45
N ILE A 568 1.95 14.73 -10.23
CA ILE A 568 1.40 14.00 -11.37
C ILE A 568 2.43 14.01 -12.49
N VAL A 569 3.03 12.86 -12.78
CA VAL A 569 4.00 12.68 -13.87
C VAL A 569 3.41 11.93 -15.07
N ASN A 570 2.23 11.34 -14.90
CA ASN A 570 1.43 10.80 -15.99
C ASN A 570 -0.05 10.81 -15.59
N VAL A 571 -0.94 11.01 -16.55
CA VAL A 571 -2.37 10.89 -16.36
C VAL A 571 -3.03 10.35 -17.63
N SER A 572 -3.82 9.29 -17.48
CA SER A 572 -4.68 8.76 -18.53
C SER A 572 -6.14 8.93 -18.11
N LEU A 573 -6.91 9.63 -18.94
CA LEU A 573 -8.31 9.97 -18.68
C LEU A 573 -9.20 9.25 -19.70
N SER A 574 -10.28 8.62 -19.24
CA SER A 574 -11.25 7.97 -20.12
C SER A 574 -12.68 8.06 -19.58
N ARG A 575 -13.66 8.01 -20.49
CA ARG A 575 -15.08 7.85 -20.15
C ARG A 575 -15.45 6.39 -20.36
N VAL A 576 -15.89 5.72 -19.29
CA VAL A 576 -16.20 4.29 -19.33
C VAL A 576 -17.70 4.02 -19.19
N GLY A 577 -18.26 3.12 -19.99
CA GLY A 577 -19.68 2.78 -19.97
C GLY A 577 -20.13 2.04 -18.70
N MET A 578 -21.39 1.61 -18.65
CA MET A 578 -21.91 0.78 -17.55
C MET A 578 -21.19 -0.58 -17.45
N ASN A 579 -20.61 -1.06 -18.53
CA ASN A 579 -19.73 -2.23 -18.56
C ASN A 579 -18.27 -1.93 -18.17
N LEU A 580 -17.94 -0.70 -17.78
CA LEU A 580 -16.58 -0.24 -17.50
C LEU A 580 -15.59 -0.36 -18.66
N VAL A 581 -16.10 -0.44 -19.89
CA VAL A 581 -15.29 -0.39 -21.11
C VAL A 581 -15.13 1.07 -21.53
N ASP A 582 -13.92 1.46 -21.93
CA ASP A 582 -13.66 2.79 -22.49
C ASP A 582 -14.51 3.00 -23.75
N LEU A 583 -15.27 4.08 -23.75
CA LEU A 583 -16.15 4.42 -24.86
C LEU A 583 -15.37 5.00 -26.03
N GLY A 584 -14.22 5.64 -25.81
CA GLY A 584 -13.45 6.31 -26.87
C GLY A 584 -14.35 7.15 -27.79
N LYS A 585 -14.43 6.76 -29.08
CA LYS A 585 -15.27 7.44 -30.09
C LYS A 585 -16.79 7.35 -29.85
N ALA A 586 -17.24 6.41 -29.01
CA ALA A 586 -18.63 6.29 -28.60
C ALA A 586 -19.00 7.20 -27.42
N ALA A 587 -18.03 7.92 -26.82
CA ALA A 587 -18.32 8.95 -25.83
C ALA A 587 -19.01 10.16 -26.48
N TYR A 588 -19.59 11.06 -25.66
CA TYR A 588 -20.13 12.33 -26.16
C TYR A 588 -19.05 13.14 -26.90
N ALA A 589 -19.41 13.80 -27.99
CA ALA A 589 -18.45 14.49 -28.86
C ALA A 589 -17.66 15.57 -28.10
N GLU A 590 -18.32 16.25 -27.16
CA GLU A 590 -17.74 17.25 -26.27
C GLU A 590 -16.74 16.62 -25.31
N VAL A 591 -17.02 15.42 -24.79
CA VAL A 591 -16.11 14.67 -23.91
C VAL A 591 -14.87 14.19 -24.68
N GLN A 592 -15.04 13.74 -25.92
CA GLN A 592 -13.92 13.36 -26.78
C GLN A 592 -12.97 14.55 -27.02
N LYS A 593 -13.51 15.75 -27.20
CA LYS A 593 -12.73 16.99 -27.34
C LYS A 593 -12.11 17.44 -26.02
N ALA A 594 -12.80 17.25 -24.90
CA ALA A 594 -12.35 17.68 -23.59
C ALA A 594 -11.22 16.83 -23.01
N ILE A 595 -11.21 15.50 -23.23
CA ILE A 595 -10.23 14.59 -22.62
C ILE A 595 -8.78 15.00 -22.93
N PRO A 596 -8.35 15.22 -24.19
CA PRO A 596 -6.98 15.65 -24.47
C PRO A 596 -6.59 16.98 -23.81
N GLN A 597 -7.53 17.94 -23.75
CA GLN A 597 -7.30 19.23 -23.13
C GLN A 597 -7.15 19.11 -21.60
N LEU A 598 -8.02 18.32 -20.96
CA LEU A 598 -7.92 18.04 -19.53
C LEU A 598 -6.66 17.26 -19.19
N THR A 599 -6.24 16.30 -20.00
CA THR A 599 -4.96 15.57 -19.82
C THR A 599 -3.80 16.55 -19.79
N THR A 600 -3.70 17.44 -20.78
CA THR A 600 -2.66 18.49 -20.82
C THR A 600 -2.74 19.41 -19.61
N ASN A 601 -3.93 19.88 -19.26
CA ASN A 601 -4.13 20.81 -18.15
C ASN A 601 -3.82 20.16 -16.79
N PHE A 602 -4.16 18.88 -16.59
CA PHE A 602 -3.90 18.16 -15.35
C PHE A 602 -2.41 17.86 -15.18
N LEU A 603 -1.72 17.49 -16.27
CA LEU A 603 -0.26 17.37 -16.25
C LEU A 603 0.40 18.71 -15.92
N ALA A 604 -0.02 19.80 -16.57
CA ALA A 604 0.51 21.13 -16.29
C ALA A 604 0.23 21.58 -14.84
N ALA A 605 -0.94 21.27 -14.30
CA ALA A 605 -1.29 21.56 -12.91
C ALA A 605 -0.42 20.78 -11.91
N GLY A 606 -0.08 19.53 -12.23
CA GLY A 606 0.93 18.72 -11.54
C GLY A 606 0.62 18.29 -10.11
N THR A 607 -0.34 18.90 -9.42
CA THR A 607 -0.65 18.63 -8.00
C THR A 607 -2.14 18.44 -7.75
N ARG A 608 -2.47 17.76 -6.66
CA ARG A 608 -3.85 17.51 -6.20
C ARG A 608 -4.71 18.78 -6.22
N ASP A 609 -4.24 19.83 -5.54
CA ASP A 609 -4.98 21.10 -5.37
C ASP A 609 -5.06 21.92 -6.65
N ALA A 610 -3.99 21.93 -7.46
CA ALA A 610 -3.99 22.66 -8.72
C ALA A 610 -4.95 22.04 -9.73
N VAL A 611 -5.08 20.71 -9.78
CA VAL A 611 -6.05 20.03 -10.64
C VAL A 611 -7.49 20.44 -10.32
N GLN A 612 -7.81 20.65 -9.03
CA GLN A 612 -9.16 21.09 -8.65
C GLN A 612 -9.50 22.49 -9.21
N LYS A 613 -8.48 23.34 -9.42
CA LYS A 613 -8.60 24.70 -9.96
C LYS A 613 -8.61 24.79 -11.48
N VAL A 614 -8.28 23.71 -12.20
CA VAL A 614 -8.33 23.68 -13.68
C VAL A 614 -9.75 23.94 -14.17
N ASP A 615 -9.97 24.84 -15.12
CA ASP A 615 -11.34 25.12 -15.58
C ASP A 615 -12.00 23.90 -16.23
N ALA A 616 -13.30 23.74 -15.98
CA ALA A 616 -14.09 22.71 -16.64
C ALA A 616 -14.30 23.08 -18.11
N ILE A 617 -14.22 22.09 -19.00
CA ILE A 617 -14.41 22.32 -20.44
C ILE A 617 -15.91 22.49 -20.74
N SER A 618 -16.25 23.57 -21.45
CA SER A 618 -17.63 23.86 -21.86
C SER A 618 -18.21 22.71 -22.70
N GLY A 619 -19.47 22.34 -22.45
CA GLY A 619 -20.11 21.16 -23.04
C GLY A 619 -19.73 19.82 -22.41
N ALA A 620 -18.67 19.77 -21.59
CA ALA A 620 -18.22 18.59 -20.86
C ALA A 620 -18.02 18.85 -19.36
N THR A 621 -18.79 19.78 -18.78
CA THR A 621 -18.62 20.24 -17.39
C THR A 621 -18.73 19.10 -16.37
N SER A 622 -19.75 18.25 -16.49
CA SER A 622 -19.95 17.10 -15.59
C SER A 622 -18.79 16.09 -15.67
N SER A 623 -18.34 15.74 -16.89
CA SER A 623 -17.18 14.87 -17.08
C SER A 623 -15.88 15.50 -16.57
N SER A 624 -15.70 16.81 -16.75
CA SER A 624 -14.52 17.53 -16.25
C SER A 624 -14.45 17.43 -14.72
N ASN A 625 -15.55 17.69 -14.02
CA ASN A 625 -15.61 17.60 -12.56
C ASN A 625 -15.42 16.15 -12.07
N ALA A 626 -16.04 15.17 -12.73
CA ALA A 626 -15.85 13.76 -12.39
C ALA A 626 -14.39 13.29 -12.58
N LEU A 627 -13.69 13.78 -13.61
CA LEU A 627 -12.27 13.48 -13.82
C LEU A 627 -11.39 14.15 -12.75
N LYS A 628 -11.72 15.36 -12.30
CA LYS A 628 -11.04 15.99 -11.14
C LYS A 628 -11.24 15.20 -9.85
N SER A 629 -12.46 14.72 -9.59
CA SER A 629 -12.76 13.85 -8.45
C SER A 629 -12.02 12.52 -8.54
N ALA A 630 -11.88 11.95 -9.75
CA ALA A 630 -11.08 10.75 -9.96
C ALA A 630 -9.61 10.99 -9.59
N VAL A 631 -9.03 12.13 -10.00
CA VAL A 631 -7.66 12.49 -9.62
C VAL A 631 -7.53 12.69 -8.11
N ASP A 632 -8.47 13.38 -7.46
CA ASP A 632 -8.48 13.55 -5.99
C ASP A 632 -8.49 12.19 -5.26
N ARG A 633 -9.33 11.26 -5.71
CA ARG A 633 -9.40 9.90 -5.17
C ARG A 633 -8.11 9.11 -5.43
N ALA A 634 -7.46 9.30 -6.57
CA ALA A 634 -6.16 8.69 -6.86
C ALA A 634 -5.08 9.15 -5.85
N TYR A 635 -5.07 10.44 -5.50
CA TYR A 635 -4.23 10.95 -4.40
C TYR A 635 -4.62 10.36 -3.05
N GLY A 636 -5.92 10.22 -2.77
CA GLY A 636 -6.39 9.57 -1.56
C GLY A 636 -5.88 8.14 -1.38
N LYS A 637 -5.79 7.35 -2.47
CA LYS A 637 -5.21 5.99 -2.46
C LYS A 637 -3.69 5.98 -2.27
N ALA A 638 -3.05 7.09 -2.61
CA ALA A 638 -1.60 7.24 -2.50
C ALA A 638 -1.17 7.77 -1.13
N GLU A 639 -2.09 8.22 -0.27
CA GLU A 639 -1.75 8.75 1.06
C GLU A 639 -0.89 7.75 1.85
N LEU A 640 0.25 8.21 2.36
CA LEU A 640 1.09 7.41 3.24
C LEU A 640 0.48 7.31 4.64
N VAL A 641 0.02 8.45 5.15
CA VAL A 641 -0.74 8.57 6.39
C VAL A 641 -2.16 8.92 6.00
N GLU A 642 -3.05 7.94 6.07
CA GLU A 642 -4.43 8.09 5.62
C GLU A 642 -5.23 8.96 6.60
N ALA A 643 -5.64 10.15 6.14
CA ALA A 643 -6.51 11.00 6.94
C ALA A 643 -7.84 10.27 7.19
N ASN A 644 -8.12 10.00 8.47
CA ASN A 644 -9.34 9.36 9.00
C ASN A 644 -9.49 7.87 8.68
N LYS A 645 -8.58 7.30 7.86
CA LYS A 645 -8.50 5.88 7.53
C LYS A 645 -9.85 5.25 7.16
N ALA A 646 -10.59 5.96 6.31
CA ALA A 646 -11.88 5.52 5.81
C ALA A 646 -11.69 4.29 4.90
N ALA A 647 -12.58 3.31 4.99
CA ALA A 647 -12.53 2.15 4.11
C ALA A 647 -12.84 2.50 2.65
N TYR A 648 -13.77 3.41 2.43
CA TYR A 648 -14.20 3.80 1.09
C TYR A 648 -14.28 5.32 0.98
N PHE A 649 -14.07 5.83 -0.22
CA PHE A 649 -14.40 7.21 -0.59
C PHE A 649 -15.91 7.38 -0.64
N ASP A 650 -16.38 8.57 -0.24
CA ASP A 650 -17.78 8.95 -0.43
C ASP A 650 -18.08 9.23 -1.91
N GLY A 651 -19.29 8.88 -2.33
CA GLY A 651 -19.78 9.08 -3.68
C GLY A 651 -20.49 7.87 -4.25
N THR A 652 -20.66 7.85 -5.58
CA THR A 652 -21.32 6.76 -6.29
C THR A 652 -20.36 6.06 -7.22
N PHE A 653 -20.21 4.75 -7.04
CA PHE A 653 -19.24 3.91 -7.75
C PHE A 653 -19.98 2.83 -8.52
N ILE A 654 -19.38 2.35 -9.60
CA ILE A 654 -19.95 1.26 -10.38
C ILE A 654 -18.95 0.12 -10.55
N GLY A 655 -19.47 -1.10 -10.53
CA GLY A 655 -18.72 -2.31 -10.86
C GLY A 655 -19.48 -3.15 -11.86
N ALA A 656 -18.75 -3.93 -12.65
CA ALA A 656 -19.33 -4.83 -13.65
C ALA A 656 -18.88 -6.27 -13.37
N SER A 657 -19.74 -7.25 -13.69
CA SER A 657 -19.39 -8.68 -13.67
C SER A 657 -18.23 -8.96 -14.63
N ASN A 658 -17.58 -10.11 -14.48
CA ASN A 658 -16.44 -10.48 -15.33
C ASN A 658 -16.82 -10.52 -16.82
N ASP A 659 -18.01 -11.02 -17.12
CA ASP A 659 -18.57 -11.11 -18.48
C ASP A 659 -19.23 -9.82 -18.97
N LYS A 660 -19.21 -8.75 -18.17
CA LYS A 660 -19.76 -7.43 -18.49
C LYS A 660 -21.28 -7.40 -18.74
N THR A 661 -22.01 -8.42 -18.32
CA THR A 661 -23.48 -8.50 -18.49
C THR A 661 -24.27 -7.91 -17.33
N VAL A 662 -23.63 -7.64 -16.19
CA VAL A 662 -24.24 -7.06 -15.00
C VAL A 662 -23.41 -5.88 -14.53
N ASN A 663 -24.08 -4.80 -14.15
CA ASN A 663 -23.49 -3.67 -13.43
C ASN A 663 -24.19 -3.48 -12.08
N VAL A 664 -23.42 -3.11 -11.07
CA VAL A 664 -23.94 -2.66 -9.78
C VAL A 664 -23.37 -1.29 -9.48
N MET A 665 -24.26 -0.36 -9.19
CA MET A 665 -23.95 0.97 -8.69
C MET A 665 -24.05 0.97 -7.17
N VAL A 666 -23.01 1.43 -6.47
CA VAL A 666 -22.90 1.47 -5.03
C VAL A 666 -22.74 2.93 -4.60
N THR A 667 -23.64 3.41 -3.74
CA THR A 667 -23.49 4.71 -3.06
C THR A 667 -22.84 4.48 -1.71
N VAL A 668 -21.77 5.24 -1.45
CA VAL A 668 -21.01 5.25 -0.21
C VAL A 668 -21.19 6.60 0.46
N GLU A 669 -21.51 6.57 1.75
CA GLU A 669 -21.62 7.74 2.62
C GLU A 669 -20.86 7.48 3.92
N TYR A 670 -20.10 8.46 4.39
CA TYR A 670 -19.26 8.37 5.58
C TYR A 670 -18.32 7.15 5.57
N GLY A 671 -17.81 6.79 4.39
CA GLY A 671 -16.96 5.62 4.16
C GLY A 671 -17.67 4.29 4.31
N VAL A 672 -19.01 4.26 4.23
CA VAL A 672 -19.84 3.05 4.35
C VAL A 672 -20.73 2.87 3.11
N PRO A 673 -20.77 1.69 2.46
CA PRO A 673 -21.73 1.42 1.39
C PRO A 673 -23.15 1.35 1.92
N VAL A 674 -24.03 2.28 1.53
CA VAL A 674 -25.38 2.41 2.08
C VAL A 674 -26.49 2.03 1.10
N LYS A 675 -26.25 2.14 -0.21
CA LYS A 675 -27.24 1.85 -1.26
C LYS A 675 -26.62 1.14 -2.45
N MET A 676 -27.38 0.23 -3.06
CA MET A 676 -26.99 -0.45 -4.29
C MET A 676 -28.11 -0.46 -5.31
N LEU A 677 -27.78 -0.26 -6.59
CA LEU A 677 -28.69 -0.39 -7.74
C LEU A 677 -28.09 -1.36 -8.76
N VAL A 678 -28.93 -2.19 -9.36
CA VAL A 678 -28.54 -3.26 -10.28
C VAL A 678 -29.02 -2.95 -11.69
N TYR A 679 -28.12 -3.07 -12.66
CA TYR A 679 -28.40 -2.92 -14.08
C TYR A 679 -27.94 -4.16 -14.84
N TYR A 680 -28.84 -4.76 -15.62
CA TYR A 680 -28.49 -5.82 -16.56
C TYR A 680 -28.18 -5.21 -17.92
N LEU A 681 -27.12 -5.70 -18.56
CA LEU A 681 -26.59 -5.13 -19.78
C LEU A 681 -26.81 -6.06 -20.97
N ASP A 682 -26.96 -5.48 -22.16
CA ASP A 682 -26.89 -6.19 -23.43
C ASP A 682 -25.43 -6.43 -23.86
N ASN A 683 -25.22 -7.11 -24.99
CA ASN A 683 -23.89 -7.40 -25.52
C ASN A 683 -23.10 -6.14 -25.92
N ASN A 684 -23.77 -4.99 -26.06
CA ASN A 684 -23.14 -3.70 -26.34
C ASN A 684 -22.88 -2.88 -25.05
N GLY A 685 -23.15 -3.46 -23.87
CA GLY A 685 -23.00 -2.78 -22.59
C GLY A 685 -24.09 -1.74 -22.27
N LYS A 686 -25.21 -1.75 -23.01
CA LYS A 686 -26.36 -0.88 -22.75
C LYS A 686 -27.31 -1.52 -21.75
N VAL A 687 -27.93 -0.70 -20.91
CA VAL A 687 -28.91 -1.15 -19.91
C VAL A 687 -30.14 -1.73 -20.60
N ARG A 688 -30.50 -2.97 -20.23
CA ARG A 688 -31.75 -3.62 -20.63
C ARG A 688 -32.92 -3.04 -19.85
N ALA A 689 -34.04 -2.80 -20.55
CA ALA A 689 -35.28 -2.36 -19.94
C ALA A 689 -35.90 -3.46 -19.07
N LEU A 690 -36.72 -3.07 -18.09
CA LEU A 690 -37.31 -4.00 -17.10
C LEU A 690 -38.10 -5.15 -17.77
N ASN A 691 -38.81 -4.85 -18.86
CA ASN A 691 -39.60 -5.83 -19.63
C ASN A 691 -38.74 -6.82 -20.43
N GLN A 692 -37.43 -6.59 -20.52
CA GLN A 692 -36.48 -7.51 -21.16
C GLN A 692 -35.83 -8.46 -20.15
N LEU A 693 -36.07 -8.30 -18.85
CA LEU A 693 -35.44 -9.08 -17.80
C LEU A 693 -36.17 -10.40 -17.56
N THR A 694 -35.40 -11.43 -17.24
CA THR A 694 -35.93 -12.73 -16.82
C THR A 694 -36.52 -12.65 -15.41
N PRO A 695 -37.40 -13.59 -15.01
CA PRO A 695 -37.91 -13.65 -13.64
C PRO A 695 -36.81 -13.72 -12.57
N ALA A 696 -35.73 -14.45 -12.83
CA ALA A 696 -34.57 -14.54 -11.93
C ALA A 696 -33.83 -13.20 -11.80
N GLU A 697 -33.63 -12.49 -12.92
CA GLU A 697 -33.03 -11.15 -12.92
C GLU A 697 -33.89 -10.15 -12.11
N LEU A 698 -35.22 -10.19 -12.29
CA LEU A 698 -36.14 -9.33 -11.54
C LEU A 698 -36.11 -9.63 -10.03
N ALA A 699 -36.14 -10.91 -9.65
CA ALA A 699 -36.10 -11.33 -8.24
C ALA A 699 -34.81 -10.86 -7.55
N VAL A 700 -33.66 -11.10 -8.20
CA VAL A 700 -32.35 -10.75 -7.63
C VAL A 700 -32.15 -9.23 -7.58
N LYS A 701 -32.58 -8.48 -8.61
CA LYS A 701 -32.60 -7.01 -8.58
C LYS A 701 -33.44 -6.47 -7.43
N SER A 702 -34.65 -7.02 -7.24
CA SER A 702 -35.54 -6.61 -6.16
C SER A 702 -34.92 -6.84 -4.78
N GLU A 703 -34.26 -7.99 -4.55
CA GLU A 703 -33.55 -8.25 -3.28
C GLU A 703 -32.47 -7.20 -3.02
N ILE A 704 -31.59 -6.94 -3.98
CA ILE A 704 -30.50 -5.96 -3.78
C ILE A 704 -31.08 -4.57 -3.47
N GLU A 705 -31.98 -4.08 -4.32
CA GLU A 705 -32.43 -2.68 -4.26
C GLU A 705 -33.36 -2.38 -3.09
N SER A 706 -34.10 -3.38 -2.59
CA SER A 706 -35.00 -3.22 -1.44
C SER A 706 -34.30 -3.32 -0.08
N THR A 707 -33.08 -3.86 -0.02
CA THR A 707 -32.33 -4.01 1.25
C THR A 707 -31.69 -2.72 1.76
N SER A 708 -31.77 -1.63 1.00
CA SER A 708 -31.24 -0.32 1.38
C SER A 708 -32.33 0.57 1.98
N LEU A 709 -32.16 0.97 3.25
CA LEU A 709 -32.93 2.06 3.86
C LEU A 709 -32.15 3.41 3.84
N GLY A 710 -31.08 3.48 3.04
CA GLY A 710 -30.25 4.68 2.85
C GLY A 710 -29.30 5.07 4.00
N ASN A 711 -29.59 4.66 5.24
CA ASN A 711 -28.90 5.21 6.43
C ASN A 711 -27.97 4.22 7.16
N SER A 712 -27.77 3.02 6.62
CA SER A 712 -26.96 1.97 7.26
C SER A 712 -26.23 1.14 6.23
N LEU A 713 -25.19 0.41 6.68
CA LEU A 713 -24.46 -0.54 5.85
C LEU A 713 -25.42 -1.44 5.06
N HIS A 714 -25.27 -1.43 3.75
CA HIS A 714 -26.02 -2.30 2.85
C HIS A 714 -25.73 -3.76 3.18
N LYS A 715 -26.74 -4.64 3.13
CA LYS A 715 -26.61 -6.08 3.41
C LYS A 715 -25.43 -6.74 2.68
N TYR A 716 -25.19 -6.30 1.43
CA TYR A 716 -24.12 -6.80 0.56
C TYR A 716 -22.88 -5.87 0.50
N GLY A 717 -22.86 -4.78 1.26
CA GLY A 717 -21.74 -3.85 1.35
C GLY A 717 -20.51 -4.43 2.05
N TYR A 718 -20.67 -5.54 2.78
CA TYR A 718 -19.59 -6.27 3.42
C TYR A 718 -19.66 -7.76 3.09
N ARG A 719 -18.57 -8.33 2.56
CA ARG A 719 -18.44 -9.77 2.21
C ARG A 719 -19.63 -10.32 1.42
N ALA A 720 -19.97 -9.67 0.31
CA ALA A 720 -21.04 -10.12 -0.58
C ALA A 720 -20.90 -11.60 -0.99
N ALA A 721 -22.00 -12.33 -0.93
CA ALA A 721 -22.11 -13.75 -1.28
C ALA A 721 -23.35 -14.01 -2.13
N ALA A 722 -23.29 -15.04 -2.99
CA ALA A 722 -24.39 -15.41 -3.87
C ALA A 722 -25.60 -15.90 -3.06
N PHE A 723 -26.80 -15.64 -3.58
CA PHE A 723 -28.08 -15.92 -2.94
C PHE A 723 -29.15 -16.30 -3.97
N GLY A 724 -30.32 -16.76 -3.52
CA GLY A 724 -31.44 -17.09 -4.40
C GLY A 724 -32.14 -18.38 -3.99
N ASN A 725 -33.42 -18.49 -4.34
CA ASN A 725 -34.29 -19.61 -4.00
C ASN A 725 -34.11 -20.82 -4.92
N ASN A 726 -33.51 -20.61 -6.09
CA ASN A 726 -33.25 -21.62 -7.12
C ASN A 726 -31.89 -21.38 -7.79
N ASP A 727 -31.48 -22.31 -8.64
CA ASP A 727 -30.16 -22.27 -9.29
C ASP A 727 -30.03 -21.10 -10.30
N ALA A 728 -31.13 -20.69 -10.93
CA ALA A 728 -31.11 -19.55 -11.85
C ALA A 728 -30.85 -18.23 -11.11
N GLU A 729 -31.54 -17.99 -9.99
CA GLU A 729 -31.30 -16.82 -9.13
C GLU A 729 -29.89 -16.83 -8.53
N LYS A 730 -29.38 -17.99 -8.11
CA LYS A 730 -28.00 -18.14 -7.61
C LYS A 730 -26.96 -17.82 -8.68
N ALA A 731 -27.19 -18.25 -9.92
CA ALA A 731 -26.29 -17.93 -11.03
C ALA A 731 -26.28 -16.43 -11.34
N VAL A 732 -27.44 -15.78 -11.31
CA VAL A 732 -27.56 -14.32 -11.53
C VAL A 732 -26.92 -13.54 -10.39
N SER A 733 -27.18 -13.91 -9.13
CA SER A 733 -26.63 -13.21 -7.97
C SER A 733 -25.11 -13.38 -7.85
N ALA A 734 -24.55 -14.50 -8.32
CA ALA A 734 -23.10 -14.67 -8.38
C ALA A 734 -22.43 -13.58 -9.25
N LYS A 735 -23.00 -13.23 -10.40
CA LYS A 735 -22.51 -12.13 -11.25
C LYS A 735 -22.67 -10.76 -10.59
N ILE A 736 -23.75 -10.56 -9.84
CA ILE A 736 -23.95 -9.33 -9.04
C ILE A 736 -22.90 -9.21 -7.95
N VAL A 737 -22.54 -10.31 -7.29
CA VAL A 737 -21.49 -10.33 -6.26
C VAL A 737 -20.13 -9.96 -6.86
N GLU A 738 -19.81 -10.43 -8.07
CA GLU A 738 -18.61 -9.97 -8.80
C GLU A 738 -18.65 -8.45 -9.03
N ALA A 739 -19.76 -7.94 -9.54
CA ALA A 739 -19.95 -6.51 -9.79
C ALA A 739 -19.87 -5.67 -8.50
N ILE A 740 -20.47 -6.13 -7.38
CA ILE A 740 -20.36 -5.47 -6.07
C ILE A 740 -18.92 -5.42 -5.61
N LYS A 741 -18.19 -6.54 -5.66
CA LYS A 741 -16.77 -6.58 -5.26
C LYS A 741 -15.94 -5.61 -6.08
N PHE A 742 -16.17 -5.55 -7.40
CA PHE A 742 -15.50 -4.58 -8.24
C PHE A 742 -15.86 -3.13 -7.84
N ALA A 743 -17.15 -2.83 -7.64
CA ALA A 743 -17.59 -1.49 -7.24
C ALA A 743 -16.92 -1.05 -5.92
N LEU A 744 -16.88 -1.94 -4.93
CA LEU A 744 -16.20 -1.69 -3.66
C LEU A 744 -14.68 -1.54 -3.82
N GLU A 745 -14.05 -2.26 -4.75
CA GLU A 745 -12.64 -2.05 -5.08
C GLU A 745 -12.41 -0.65 -5.67
N THR A 746 -13.29 -0.19 -6.57
CA THR A 746 -13.19 1.16 -7.14
C THR A 746 -13.44 2.26 -6.12
N ALA A 747 -14.35 2.02 -5.17
CA ALA A 747 -14.69 2.92 -4.09
C ALA A 747 -13.64 2.96 -2.99
N GLY A 748 -12.74 1.98 -2.94
CA GLY A 748 -11.79 1.87 -1.85
C GLY A 748 -10.83 3.04 -1.80
N LYS A 749 -10.59 3.51 -0.58
CA LYS A 749 -9.48 4.41 -0.25
C LYS A 749 -8.28 3.55 0.11
#